data_AF-A0AAD4FSZ4-F1
#
_entry.id   AF-A0AAD4FSZ4-F1
#
_cell.length_a   1.000
_cell.length_b   1.000
_cell.length_c   1.000
_cell.angle_alpha   90.00
_cell.angle_beta   90.00
_cell.angle_gamma   90.00
#
_symmetry.space_group_name_H-M   'P 1'
#
loop_
_entity.id
_entity.type
_entity.pdbx_description
1 polymer ?
#
loop_
_entity_poly.entity_id
_entity_poly.type
_entity_poly.pdbx_seq_one_letter_code
_entity_poly.pdbx_strand_id
1 'polypeptide(L)'
;MKLSALMLALSVIGLNFNAQAHQQHRSTKPTTTDATNTQLHGHHQLDSHEKAPSAASQTAHTFSMQTHTTQNIFNVAATCDVNALAEANSSQLLTEIKAQGSTCINELFNASSTIQQQVFNSDKMFAAANRAKALSVTYSGLGSSELEALFLFIRAGYYVEFYNDGVQFSDWLKPAVKNAIDAFVNNNHFYDNNDAHGQLLKEVITTMDSSEQQDVYLPVIKQWLSRFDQNYAGVRNMHRAINGIFTVLYRGQWNDNFKGLVKSDTQLVQLLSEFTKQTWLIGADAEYLMVNAAGELARLKAYKDTPIQTNVDTALIQLFSTYKSFGYGDAIWLNAADVATYYADCSQFSICGFEAQLTSQALSQTYQCSDTVKIRSQDMTPAQHVSACSTMAMEETRFHTRLATANTPVADDNNTFLQVNIFNSSDDYKKYAKAIFKIDTNNGGMYLEGDPSKVGNQANFIAYEATYAKPDHFVWNLEHEYVHYLDGRFDLYGDFNAPTEAIVWWSEGVAEYIANLNDNQAAIDTIKDGSTYSLAQIFATTYAGFDQDRIYRWGYLAVRFMFERHNDELNAMLSHTRVGDWAGYKTLLTGWVNQYENEFTVWTQELAGGTANDAPVAVVNGPYQGLVNQDVQFSSQGSYDPDGEIATYLWQFGDGTHSNSANPIHRYVSGGNYTVNLTVTDNNGLSTAVASSATIIEDSTSEPMLIKGKPRIISAEQDELSHFTFEVPHGATNLTISTGQGTGDVDLYVRFGSKPTLTEYDCRPYQGGNAEQCEIAAPQAGKYYVMTRGYNRYADVSLLADYVPALSRLPDSCQTQGVVTDGRLLSGQAVCLANQTPMWFSMENMSGQNQIRIETAYGTGDLSLEYSNSGWPTDTNVEARSNNTGNNECISLSGQSQYWGYLKVSSAGVGSTLKITYNEGGC
;
A
#
# COMPACT_ATOMS: atom_id res chain seq x y z
N MET A 1 15.95 -50.83 8.08
CA MET A 1 16.37 -52.02 7.29
C MET A 1 17.78 -51.80 6.79
N LYS A 2 18.66 -52.79 6.94
CA LYS A 2 20.10 -52.78 6.59
C LYS A 2 20.34 -53.30 5.17
N LEU A 3 21.40 -52.82 4.51
CA LEU A 3 22.29 -53.48 3.52
C LEU A 3 23.44 -52.46 3.29
N SER A 4 24.73 -52.62 3.68
CA SER A 4 25.75 -53.67 3.43
C SER A 4 25.88 -54.01 1.95
N ALA A 5 27.03 -54.06 1.27
CA ALA A 5 28.45 -53.75 1.44
C ALA A 5 29.10 -54.18 0.09
N LEU A 6 30.21 -53.59 -0.37
CA LEU A 6 31.21 -54.34 -1.14
C LEU A 6 32.60 -53.67 -1.05
N MET A 7 33.62 -54.52 -0.93
CA MET A 7 35.02 -54.23 -0.61
C MET A 7 35.94 -54.90 -1.67
N LEU A 8 37.23 -54.51 -1.67
CA LEU A 8 38.45 -55.15 -2.26
C LEU A 8 38.83 -54.76 -3.72
N ALA A 9 40.10 -54.51 -4.12
CA ALA A 9 41.43 -54.55 -3.46
C ALA A 9 42.56 -53.94 -4.35
N LEU A 10 43.60 -53.36 -3.71
CA LEU A 10 45.08 -53.33 -3.95
C LEU A 10 45.68 -53.14 -5.38
N SER A 11 46.86 -52.53 -5.65
CA SER A 11 47.86 -51.69 -4.95
C SER A 11 49.07 -51.48 -5.92
N VAL A 12 49.64 -50.26 -6.11
CA VAL A 12 51.09 -50.05 -6.40
C VAL A 12 51.56 -48.68 -5.88
N ILE A 13 52.75 -48.71 -5.31
CA ILE A 13 53.59 -47.72 -4.63
C ILE A 13 53.88 -46.43 -5.41
N GLY A 14 53.90 -45.30 -4.69
CA GLY A 14 54.50 -44.04 -5.13
C GLY A 14 54.57 -43.03 -3.98
N LEU A 15 55.64 -43.08 -3.19
CA LEU A 15 55.98 -42.07 -2.19
C LEU A 15 56.18 -40.71 -2.86
N ASN A 16 55.38 -39.72 -2.49
CA ASN A 16 55.78 -38.31 -2.53
C ASN A 16 55.24 -37.64 -1.27
N PHE A 17 56.16 -37.22 -0.41
CA PHE A 17 55.88 -36.27 0.66
C PHE A 17 55.50 -34.93 0.02
N ASN A 18 54.21 -34.62 -0.02
CA ASN A 18 53.74 -33.25 -0.07
C ASN A 18 52.92 -33.03 1.19
N ALA A 19 53.39 -32.10 2.02
CA ALA A 19 52.61 -31.55 3.11
C ALA A 19 51.33 -30.96 2.50
N GLN A 20 50.21 -31.67 2.65
CA GLN A 20 48.90 -31.07 2.46
C GLN A 20 48.72 -30.08 3.60
N ALA A 21 48.93 -28.80 3.31
CA ALA A 21 48.23 -27.76 4.03
C ALA A 21 46.74 -28.09 3.91
N HIS A 22 46.10 -28.38 5.04
CA HIS A 22 44.65 -28.48 5.12
C HIS A 22 44.07 -27.15 4.61
N GLN A 23 43.65 -27.10 3.34
CA GLN A 23 42.67 -26.11 2.92
C GLN A 23 41.41 -26.40 3.72
N GLN A 24 41.16 -25.60 4.77
CA GLN A 24 39.87 -25.59 5.43
C GLN A 24 38.87 -24.99 4.45
N HIS A 25 38.16 -25.84 3.70
CA HIS A 25 36.93 -25.42 3.06
C HIS A 25 35.98 -24.87 4.13
N ARG A 26 35.33 -23.75 3.82
CA ARG A 26 34.25 -23.16 4.63
C ARG A 26 33.28 -24.27 5.04
N SER A 27 33.08 -24.48 6.35
CA SER A 27 32.35 -25.63 6.90
C SER A 27 30.86 -25.68 6.53
N THR A 28 30.34 -24.65 5.85
CA THR A 28 28.90 -24.44 5.71
C THR A 28 28.52 -23.78 4.39
N LYS A 29 28.52 -24.55 3.29
CA LYS A 29 27.45 -24.33 2.30
C LYS A 29 26.28 -25.21 2.75
N PRO A 30 25.07 -24.66 2.97
CA PRO A 30 23.90 -25.49 3.11
C PRO A 30 23.81 -26.37 1.87
N THR A 31 23.87 -27.69 2.05
CA THR A 31 23.24 -28.57 1.07
C THR A 31 21.76 -28.24 1.13
N THR A 32 21.13 -28.07 -0.03
CA THR A 32 19.66 -27.99 -0.15
C THR A 32 19.11 -29.20 0.61
N THR A 33 18.61 -28.94 1.80
CA THR A 33 17.94 -29.96 2.60
C THR A 33 16.57 -30.10 1.96
N ASP A 34 16.22 -31.31 1.56
CA ASP A 34 14.84 -31.71 1.33
C ASP A 34 14.10 -31.62 2.68
N ALA A 35 13.81 -30.41 3.13
CA ALA A 35 12.72 -30.19 4.04
C ALA A 35 11.47 -30.46 3.20
N THR A 36 10.63 -31.40 3.66
CA THR A 36 9.27 -31.55 3.16
C THR A 36 8.56 -30.21 3.38
N ASN A 37 8.59 -29.39 2.34
CA ASN A 37 7.93 -28.10 2.29
C ASN A 37 6.45 -28.41 2.11
N THR A 38 5.68 -28.42 3.19
CA THR A 38 4.23 -28.33 3.10
C THR A 38 3.92 -26.97 2.52
N GLN A 39 3.71 -26.91 1.20
CA GLN A 39 3.20 -25.71 0.55
C GLN A 39 1.77 -25.48 1.06
N LEU A 40 1.45 -24.24 1.42
CA LEU A 40 0.19 -23.78 1.97
C LEU A 40 -0.12 -22.42 1.31
N HIS A 41 -1.38 -21.97 1.33
CA HIS A 41 -1.78 -20.66 0.82
C HIS A 41 -1.26 -19.53 1.72
N GLY A 42 0.01 -19.19 1.57
CA GLY A 42 0.70 -18.16 2.33
C GLY A 42 2.20 -18.34 2.16
N HIS A 43 2.74 -17.91 1.02
CA HIS A 43 4.13 -18.19 0.70
C HIS A 43 5.12 -17.17 1.25
N HIS A 44 6.22 -17.74 1.75
CA HIS A 44 7.45 -17.16 2.24
C HIS A 44 7.91 -15.88 1.51
N GLN A 45 7.78 -14.74 2.18
CA GLN A 45 8.58 -13.56 1.89
C GLN A 45 10.05 -13.84 2.26
N LEU A 46 10.85 -14.25 1.28
CA LEU A 46 12.30 -14.05 1.35
C LEU A 46 12.58 -12.59 0.98
N ASP A 47 13.10 -11.85 1.96
CA ASP A 47 13.72 -10.51 1.87
C ASP A 47 13.39 -9.70 0.60
N SER A 48 12.25 -9.01 0.61
CA SER A 48 12.13 -7.68 0.00
C SER A 48 10.95 -6.94 0.63
N HIS A 49 11.12 -5.63 0.77
CA HIS A 49 10.31 -4.75 1.60
C HIS A 49 8.86 -4.61 1.12
N GLU A 50 7.93 -5.32 1.75
CA GLU A 50 6.53 -4.92 1.78
C GLU A 50 6.23 -4.28 3.15
N LYS A 51 6.41 -2.96 3.24
CA LYS A 51 5.83 -2.22 4.36
C LYS A 51 4.34 -2.10 4.08
N ALA A 52 3.50 -2.53 5.02
CA ALA A 52 2.14 -2.02 5.11
C ALA A 52 2.17 -0.48 4.95
N PRO A 53 1.22 0.14 4.23
CA PRO A 53 1.18 1.60 4.07
C PRO A 53 1.23 2.24 5.45
N SER A 54 2.33 2.93 5.76
CA SER A 54 2.42 3.68 7.00
C SER A 54 1.41 4.81 6.91
N ALA A 55 0.45 4.84 7.84
CA ALA A 55 -0.36 6.01 8.09
C ALA A 55 0.54 7.25 8.09
N ALA A 56 0.20 8.24 7.26
CA ALA A 56 0.89 9.51 7.22
C ALA A 56 0.94 10.08 8.64
N SER A 57 2.13 10.09 9.25
CA SER A 57 2.36 10.86 10.46
C SER A 57 2.22 12.33 10.10
N GLN A 58 1.02 12.88 10.31
CA GLN A 58 0.83 14.31 10.48
C GLN A 58 1.50 14.73 11.80
N THR A 59 2.82 14.89 11.74
CA THR A 59 3.52 15.89 12.54
C THR A 59 4.47 16.64 11.62
N ALA A 60 3.94 17.69 11.00
CA ALA A 60 4.77 18.75 10.47
C ALA A 60 5.48 19.43 11.64
N HIS A 61 6.69 18.97 11.97
CA HIS A 61 7.65 19.78 12.70
C HIS A 61 8.54 20.47 11.67
N THR A 62 8.18 21.71 11.39
CA THR A 62 9.03 22.72 10.75
C THR A 62 10.35 22.81 11.51
N PHE A 63 11.42 22.25 10.93
CA PHE A 63 12.77 22.63 11.30
C PHE A 63 12.98 24.06 10.78
N SER A 64 13.05 25.03 11.68
CA SER A 64 13.54 26.37 11.37
C SER A 64 15.02 26.24 11.00
N MET A 65 15.31 26.24 9.69
CA MET A 65 16.64 26.62 9.22
C MET A 65 16.79 28.13 9.47
N GLN A 66 17.46 28.50 10.55
CA GLN A 66 18.07 29.82 10.62
C GLN A 66 19.16 29.88 9.55
N THR A 67 18.90 30.72 8.56
CA THR A 67 19.81 31.09 7.48
C THR A 67 21.10 31.69 8.06
N HIS A 68 22.17 30.90 8.12
CA HIS A 68 23.51 31.44 8.04
C HIS A 68 23.93 31.43 6.57
N THR A 69 23.94 32.63 5.99
CA THR A 69 24.47 32.94 4.67
C THR A 69 25.93 32.53 4.56
N THR A 70 26.22 31.43 3.87
CA THR A 70 27.52 31.16 3.26
C THR A 70 27.31 30.58 1.87
N GLN A 71 28.09 31.09 0.94
CA GLN A 71 27.91 31.04 -0.50
C GLN A 71 27.78 29.64 -1.10
N ASN A 72 26.92 29.54 -2.11
CA ASN A 72 26.70 28.40 -2.98
C ASN A 72 28.00 27.74 -3.47
N ILE A 73 28.17 26.46 -3.14
CA ILE A 73 28.85 25.49 -4.00
C ILE A 73 27.88 24.33 -4.15
N PHE A 74 27.34 24.13 -5.35
CA PHE A 74 26.55 22.97 -5.71
C PHE A 74 27.44 21.72 -5.61
N ASN A 75 27.22 20.87 -4.61
CA ASN A 75 27.70 19.48 -4.64
C ASN A 75 26.56 18.61 -5.18
N VAL A 76 26.72 18.16 -6.41
CA VAL A 76 25.95 17.06 -6.99
C VAL A 76 26.24 15.82 -6.14
N ALA A 77 25.23 15.18 -5.56
CA ALA A 77 25.40 13.88 -4.94
C ALA A 77 25.86 12.89 -6.03
N ALA A 78 27.04 12.30 -5.87
CA ALA A 78 27.56 11.34 -6.84
C ALA A 78 26.63 10.11 -6.91
N THR A 79 26.19 9.76 -8.11
CA THR A 79 25.53 8.47 -8.41
C THR A 79 26.50 7.32 -8.11
N CYS A 80 26.02 6.24 -7.52
CA CYS A 80 26.85 5.07 -7.21
C CYS A 80 27.47 4.48 -8.48
N ASP A 81 28.80 4.34 -8.50
CA ASP A 81 29.54 3.73 -9.60
C ASP A 81 30.25 2.44 -9.14
N VAL A 82 29.54 1.32 -9.27
CA VAL A 82 30.09 -0.01 -8.95
C VAL A 82 31.19 -0.47 -9.93
N ASN A 83 31.24 0.11 -11.13
CA ASN A 83 32.28 -0.21 -12.12
C ASN A 83 33.62 0.42 -11.71
N ALA A 84 33.60 1.65 -11.18
CA ALA A 84 34.81 2.29 -10.64
C ALA A 84 35.46 1.43 -9.53
N LEU A 85 34.65 0.82 -8.65
CA LEU A 85 35.12 -0.11 -7.62
C LEU A 85 35.70 -1.41 -8.22
N ALA A 86 35.12 -1.89 -9.31
CA ALA A 86 35.58 -3.08 -10.03
C ALA A 86 36.93 -2.84 -10.72
N GLU A 87 37.06 -1.72 -11.42
CA GLU A 87 38.25 -1.35 -12.21
C GLU A 87 39.43 -0.87 -11.35
N ALA A 88 39.17 -0.34 -10.15
CA ALA A 88 40.21 0.14 -9.25
C ALA A 88 41.21 -0.96 -8.87
N ASN A 89 42.51 -0.65 -8.81
CA ASN A 89 43.49 -1.50 -8.12
C ASN A 89 43.42 -1.31 -6.58
N SER A 90 44.14 -2.11 -5.80
CA SER A 90 44.05 -2.07 -4.32
C SER A 90 44.34 -0.71 -3.68
N SER A 91 45.18 0.14 -4.31
CA SER A 91 45.45 1.49 -3.81
C SER A 91 44.36 2.48 -4.20
N GLN A 92 43.81 2.36 -5.42
CA GLN A 92 42.72 3.21 -5.90
C GLN A 92 41.41 2.88 -5.17
N LEU A 93 41.20 1.60 -4.84
CA LEU A 93 40.00 1.11 -4.18
C LEU A 93 39.69 1.88 -2.89
N LEU A 94 40.70 2.22 -2.09
CA LEU A 94 40.48 2.96 -0.84
C LEU A 94 39.96 4.37 -1.08
N THR A 95 40.42 5.01 -2.17
CA THR A 95 39.89 6.30 -2.62
C THR A 95 38.46 6.15 -3.08
N GLU A 96 38.16 5.11 -3.85
CA GLU A 96 36.80 4.84 -4.34
C GLU A 96 35.83 4.52 -3.19
N ILE A 97 36.19 3.64 -2.26
CA ILE A 97 35.35 3.32 -1.09
C ILE A 97 35.02 4.60 -0.30
N LYS A 98 36.01 5.48 -0.12
CA LYS A 98 35.83 6.75 0.58
C LYS A 98 34.94 7.72 -0.21
N ALA A 99 35.11 7.80 -1.53
CA ALA A 99 34.38 8.72 -2.39
C ALA A 99 32.91 8.30 -2.57
N GLN A 100 32.69 7.00 -2.77
CA GLN A 100 31.38 6.40 -3.06
C GLN A 100 30.52 6.21 -1.80
N GLY A 101 31.14 5.99 -0.63
CA GLY A 101 30.46 5.88 0.66
C GLY A 101 29.65 4.58 0.85
N SER A 102 29.10 4.38 2.05
CA SER A 102 28.46 3.12 2.45
C SER A 102 27.23 2.77 1.62
N THR A 103 26.44 3.75 1.17
CA THR A 103 25.29 3.52 0.28
C THR A 103 25.70 2.80 -1.00
N CYS A 104 26.76 3.25 -1.66
CA CYS A 104 27.21 2.61 -2.90
C CYS A 104 27.88 1.25 -2.65
N ILE A 105 28.62 1.10 -1.55
CA ILE A 105 29.16 -0.21 -1.15
C ILE A 105 28.04 -1.24 -0.93
N ASN A 106 26.87 -0.80 -0.46
CA ASN A 106 25.73 -1.68 -0.25
C ASN A 106 25.15 -2.25 -1.57
N GLU A 107 25.34 -1.59 -2.72
CA GLU A 107 24.93 -2.10 -4.03
C GLU A 107 25.73 -3.34 -4.47
N LEU A 108 26.94 -3.53 -3.93
CA LEU A 108 27.80 -4.67 -4.28
C LEU A 108 27.22 -6.03 -3.87
N PHE A 109 26.29 -6.09 -2.91
CA PHE A 109 25.60 -7.32 -2.52
C PHE A 109 24.79 -7.92 -3.68
N ASN A 110 24.24 -7.06 -4.54
CA ASN A 110 23.38 -7.44 -5.67
C ASN A 110 24.03 -7.19 -7.04
N ALA A 111 25.28 -6.74 -7.07
CA ALA A 111 26.02 -6.53 -8.30
C ALA A 111 26.16 -7.84 -9.11
N SER A 112 26.33 -7.71 -10.42
CA SER A 112 26.52 -8.87 -11.31
C SER A 112 27.70 -9.73 -10.84
N SER A 113 27.63 -11.05 -11.09
CA SER A 113 28.71 -11.97 -10.71
C SER A 113 30.08 -11.53 -11.25
N THR A 114 30.13 -10.92 -12.43
CA THR A 114 31.36 -10.40 -13.02
C THR A 114 31.93 -9.24 -12.22
N ILE A 115 31.09 -8.27 -11.82
CA ILE A 115 31.51 -7.14 -10.98
C ILE A 115 31.97 -7.65 -9.61
N GLN A 116 31.19 -8.54 -8.99
CA GLN A 116 31.54 -9.15 -7.70
C GLN A 116 32.92 -9.81 -7.72
N GLN A 117 33.23 -10.61 -8.75
CA GLN A 117 34.54 -11.26 -8.89
C GLN A 117 35.70 -10.28 -9.09
N GLN A 118 35.47 -9.15 -9.76
CA GLN A 118 36.49 -8.13 -9.98
C GLN A 118 36.75 -7.26 -8.73
N VAL A 119 35.69 -6.92 -8.00
CA VAL A 119 35.73 -6.10 -6.79
C VAL A 119 36.32 -6.88 -5.62
N PHE A 120 35.88 -8.13 -5.41
CA PHE A 120 36.22 -8.91 -4.24
C PHE A 120 37.32 -9.92 -4.55
N ASN A 121 38.57 -9.50 -4.34
CA ASN A 121 39.74 -10.37 -4.31
C ASN A 121 40.58 -10.14 -3.04
N SER A 122 41.46 -11.09 -2.73
CA SER A 122 42.26 -11.08 -1.49
C SER A 122 43.05 -9.79 -1.29
N ASP A 123 43.67 -9.24 -2.34
CA ASP A 123 44.52 -8.04 -2.23
C ASP A 123 43.71 -6.79 -1.93
N LYS A 124 42.56 -6.63 -2.60
CA LYS A 124 41.61 -5.53 -2.37
C LYS A 124 41.01 -5.59 -0.96
N MET A 125 40.55 -6.77 -0.55
CA MET A 125 40.01 -7.02 0.78
C MET A 125 41.05 -6.75 1.88
N PHE A 126 42.31 -7.10 1.64
CA PHE A 126 43.41 -6.85 2.56
C PHE A 126 43.80 -5.39 2.66
N ALA A 127 43.78 -4.64 1.55
CA ALA A 127 43.96 -3.20 1.57
C ALA A 127 42.87 -2.53 2.41
N ALA A 128 41.60 -2.93 2.24
CA ALA A 128 40.48 -2.43 3.04
C ALA A 128 40.66 -2.77 4.53
N ALA A 129 41.01 -4.03 4.87
CA ALA A 129 41.26 -4.45 6.24
C ALA A 129 42.40 -3.66 6.92
N ASN A 130 43.52 -3.42 6.23
CA ASN A 130 44.63 -2.64 6.78
C ASN A 130 44.27 -1.16 6.96
N ARG A 131 43.48 -0.59 6.05
CA ARG A 131 42.99 0.79 6.20
C ARG A 131 42.03 0.89 7.38
N ALA A 132 41.10 -0.05 7.52
CA ALA A 132 40.18 -0.14 8.64
C ALA A 132 40.92 -0.26 9.97
N LYS A 133 41.95 -1.12 10.03
CA LYS A 133 42.85 -1.25 11.19
C LYS A 133 43.48 0.09 11.58
N ALA A 134 44.08 0.79 10.62
CA ALA A 134 44.76 2.06 10.89
C ALA A 134 43.81 3.13 11.44
N LEU A 135 42.61 3.25 10.87
CA LEU A 135 41.59 4.19 11.33
C LEU A 135 40.99 3.80 12.69
N SER A 136 40.85 2.50 12.95
CA SER A 136 40.29 1.99 14.21
C SER A 136 41.16 2.34 15.42
N VAL A 137 42.49 2.37 15.26
CA VAL A 137 43.42 2.77 16.34
C VAL A 137 43.18 4.22 16.79
N THR A 138 42.85 5.11 15.87
CA THR A 138 42.63 6.55 16.16
C THR A 138 41.15 6.94 16.17
N TYR A 139 40.24 5.97 16.21
CA TYR A 139 38.80 6.21 16.22
C TYR A 139 38.39 7.02 17.45
N SER A 140 37.51 8.01 17.27
CA SER A 140 37.17 9.04 18.27
C SER A 140 35.86 8.78 19.03
N GLY A 141 35.13 7.71 18.72
CA GLY A 141 33.83 7.43 19.34
C GLY A 141 32.63 8.12 18.72
N LEU A 142 32.81 9.01 17.73
CA LEU A 142 31.73 9.84 17.15
C LEU A 142 31.25 9.35 15.77
N GLY A 143 31.44 8.08 15.45
CA GLY A 143 31.20 7.52 14.11
C GLY A 143 32.30 7.87 13.10
N SER A 144 32.33 7.16 11.98
CA SER A 144 33.25 7.43 10.86
C SER A 144 32.71 6.81 9.58
N SER A 145 32.31 7.65 8.63
CA SER A 145 31.77 7.19 7.34
C SER A 145 32.75 6.35 6.53
N GLU A 146 34.05 6.71 6.56
CA GLU A 146 35.09 5.93 5.90
C GLU A 146 35.27 4.55 6.57
N LEU A 147 35.27 4.51 7.91
CA LEU A 147 35.41 3.24 8.64
C LEU A 147 34.17 2.35 8.47
N GLU A 148 32.98 2.94 8.43
CA GLU A 148 31.72 2.25 8.17
C GLU A 148 31.74 1.61 6.77
N ALA A 149 32.09 2.39 5.74
CA ALA A 149 32.20 1.90 4.37
C ALA A 149 33.24 0.78 4.23
N LEU A 150 34.37 0.85 4.96
CA LEU A 150 35.40 -0.18 4.95
C LEU A 150 34.94 -1.50 5.60
N PHE A 151 34.30 -1.45 6.77
CA PHE A 151 33.77 -2.66 7.41
C PHE A 151 32.60 -3.25 6.60
N LEU A 152 31.73 -2.41 6.04
CA LEU A 152 30.68 -2.83 5.12
C LEU A 152 31.26 -3.50 3.86
N PHE A 153 32.34 -2.98 3.29
CA PHE A 153 33.02 -3.58 2.15
C PHE A 153 33.59 -4.96 2.49
N ILE A 154 34.24 -5.10 3.67
CA ILE A 154 34.76 -6.39 4.14
C ILE A 154 33.61 -7.38 4.38
N ARG A 155 32.50 -6.94 4.97
CA ARG A 155 31.28 -7.74 5.14
C ARG A 155 30.74 -8.22 3.79
N ALA A 156 30.63 -7.33 2.81
CA ALA A 156 30.17 -7.64 1.47
C ALA A 156 31.06 -8.69 0.79
N GLY A 157 32.39 -8.57 0.93
CA GLY A 157 33.30 -9.56 0.37
C GLY A 157 33.08 -10.97 0.90
N TYR A 158 32.95 -11.14 2.22
CA TYR A 158 32.67 -12.47 2.81
C TYR A 158 31.28 -13.01 2.49
N TYR A 159 30.29 -12.13 2.30
CA TYR A 159 28.98 -12.49 1.79
C TYR A 159 29.09 -13.02 0.36
N VAL A 160 29.78 -12.29 -0.53
CA VAL A 160 29.97 -12.69 -1.92
C VAL A 160 30.76 -14.00 -2.00
N GLU A 161 31.84 -14.18 -1.25
CA GLU A 161 32.57 -15.46 -1.18
C GLU A 161 31.66 -16.64 -0.77
N PHE A 162 30.62 -16.39 0.03
CA PHE A 162 29.66 -17.42 0.43
C PHE A 162 28.76 -17.87 -0.73
N TYR A 163 28.23 -16.91 -1.50
CA TYR A 163 27.19 -17.13 -2.51
C TYR A 163 27.70 -17.20 -3.94
N ASN A 164 28.91 -16.70 -4.22
CA ASN A 164 29.51 -16.65 -5.54
C ASN A 164 30.78 -17.51 -5.57
N ASP A 165 30.66 -18.69 -6.16
CA ASP A 165 31.73 -19.70 -6.27
C ASP A 165 32.97 -19.21 -7.03
N GLY A 166 32.85 -18.12 -7.79
CA GLY A 166 33.96 -17.47 -8.48
C GLY A 166 34.82 -16.58 -7.58
N VAL A 167 34.43 -16.35 -6.32
CA VAL A 167 35.19 -15.57 -5.34
C VAL A 167 35.71 -16.49 -4.25
N GLN A 168 37.02 -16.48 -4.05
CA GLN A 168 37.69 -17.18 -2.96
C GLN A 168 38.82 -16.32 -2.41
N PHE A 169 38.91 -16.23 -1.09
CA PHE A 169 39.99 -15.50 -0.45
C PHE A 169 41.11 -16.40 0.03
N SER A 170 42.30 -15.81 0.09
CA SER A 170 43.50 -16.47 0.60
C SER A 170 43.44 -16.57 2.13
N ASP A 171 43.97 -17.64 2.71
CA ASP A 171 43.96 -17.91 4.17
C ASP A 171 44.52 -16.76 5.03
N TRP A 172 45.44 -15.96 4.49
CA TRP A 172 46.05 -14.83 5.19
C TRP A 172 45.13 -13.60 5.33
N LEU A 173 43.98 -13.57 4.64
CA LEU A 173 43.03 -12.46 4.75
C LEU A 173 42.32 -12.48 6.12
N LYS A 174 41.90 -13.66 6.60
CA LYS A 174 41.17 -13.78 7.87
C LYS A 174 41.95 -13.20 9.07
N PRO A 175 43.26 -13.49 9.24
CA PRO A 175 44.10 -12.80 10.23
C PRO A 175 44.18 -11.27 10.06
N ALA A 176 44.17 -10.75 8.82
CA ALA A 176 44.20 -9.30 8.58
C ALA A 176 42.89 -8.62 9.01
N VAL A 177 41.75 -9.25 8.70
CA VAL A 177 40.43 -8.77 9.13
C VAL A 177 40.29 -8.84 10.64
N LYS A 178 40.76 -9.92 11.27
CA LYS A 178 40.89 -10.01 12.73
C LYS A 178 41.65 -8.82 13.31
N ASN A 179 42.82 -8.49 12.75
CA ASN A 179 43.62 -7.37 13.24
C ASN A 179 42.90 -6.01 13.11
N ALA A 180 42.03 -5.85 12.11
CA ALA A 180 41.21 -4.65 11.96
C ALA A 180 40.13 -4.56 13.04
N ILE A 181 39.40 -5.65 13.27
CA ILE A 181 38.39 -5.74 14.33
C ILE A 181 39.05 -5.57 15.70
N ASP A 182 40.17 -6.25 15.98
CA ASP A 182 40.92 -6.12 17.24
C ASP A 182 41.34 -4.67 17.50
N ALA A 183 41.78 -3.94 16.47
CA ALA A 183 42.14 -2.53 16.63
C ALA A 183 40.93 -1.66 17.03
N PHE A 184 39.73 -2.00 16.54
CA PHE A 184 38.50 -1.29 16.90
C PHE A 184 38.03 -1.66 18.30
N VAL A 185 38.01 -2.96 18.63
CA VAL A 185 37.62 -3.49 19.95
C VAL A 185 38.53 -2.98 21.07
N ASN A 186 39.84 -2.86 20.81
CA ASN A 186 40.81 -2.38 21.80
C ASN A 186 40.86 -0.84 21.92
N ASN A 187 40.08 -0.10 21.11
CA ASN A 187 39.98 1.34 21.24
C ASN A 187 39.15 1.70 22.48
N ASN A 188 39.57 2.72 23.24
CA ASN A 188 38.86 3.16 24.45
C ASN A 188 37.43 3.63 24.19
N HIS A 189 37.10 4.00 22.95
CA HIS A 189 35.78 4.44 22.51
C HIS A 189 34.87 3.28 22.03
N PHE A 190 35.29 2.03 22.14
CA PHE A 190 34.51 0.87 21.66
C PHE A 190 33.15 0.70 22.36
N TYR A 191 33.01 1.21 23.58
CA TYR A 191 31.77 1.11 24.37
C TYR A 191 31.01 2.44 24.49
N ASP A 192 31.35 3.45 23.69
CA ASP A 192 30.64 4.73 23.69
C ASP A 192 29.15 4.54 23.34
N ASN A 193 28.28 5.39 23.87
CA ASN A 193 26.83 5.25 23.69
C ASN A 193 26.26 6.44 22.93
N ASN A 194 26.33 6.41 21.60
CA ASN A 194 25.73 7.42 20.73
C ASN A 194 25.36 6.83 19.36
N ASP A 195 24.46 7.51 18.65
CA ASP A 195 23.85 6.97 17.42
C ASP A 195 24.87 6.80 16.28
N ALA A 196 25.82 7.73 16.14
CA ALA A 196 26.87 7.68 15.12
C ALA A 196 27.86 6.52 15.35
N HIS A 197 28.19 6.24 16.61
CA HIS A 197 28.97 5.05 16.97
C HIS A 197 28.20 3.76 16.68
N GLY A 198 26.92 3.70 17.05
CA GLY A 198 26.07 2.54 16.81
C GLY A 198 26.00 2.14 15.34
N GLN A 199 25.89 3.13 14.44
CA GLN A 199 25.87 2.90 13.00
C GLN A 199 27.13 2.14 12.52
N LEU A 200 28.31 2.58 12.96
CA LEU A 200 29.57 1.92 12.66
C LEU A 200 29.71 0.57 13.37
N LEU A 201 29.36 0.51 14.66
CA LEU A 201 29.51 -0.68 15.51
C LEU A 201 28.73 -1.88 14.93
N LYS A 202 27.56 -1.65 14.33
CA LYS A 202 26.78 -2.67 13.64
C LYS A 202 27.61 -3.39 12.56
N GLU A 203 28.34 -2.65 11.75
CA GLU A 203 29.17 -3.22 10.68
C GLU A 203 30.36 -4.02 11.24
N VAL A 204 30.97 -3.53 12.32
CA VAL A 204 32.07 -4.23 13.00
C VAL A 204 31.60 -5.56 13.59
N ILE A 205 30.49 -5.57 14.34
CA ILE A 205 29.93 -6.80 14.94
C ILE A 205 29.51 -7.79 13.84
N THR A 206 28.89 -7.32 12.76
CA THR A 206 28.51 -8.21 11.65
C THR A 206 29.73 -8.78 10.92
N THR A 207 30.85 -8.05 10.88
CA THR A 207 32.11 -8.54 10.33
C THR A 207 32.76 -9.62 11.20
N MET A 208 32.57 -9.59 12.53
CA MET A 208 32.99 -10.68 13.43
C MET A 208 32.36 -12.02 13.00
N ASP A 209 31.07 -12.00 12.69
CA ASP A 209 30.35 -13.18 12.19
C ASP A 209 30.75 -13.55 10.74
N SER A 210 30.71 -12.57 9.84
CA SER A 210 30.92 -12.80 8.39
C SER A 210 32.31 -13.39 8.09
N SER A 211 33.31 -13.02 8.89
CA SER A 211 34.68 -13.56 8.80
C SER A 211 34.91 -14.84 9.61
N GLU A 212 33.85 -15.45 10.14
CA GLU A 212 33.85 -16.68 10.94
C GLU A 212 34.76 -16.62 12.18
N GLN A 213 34.60 -15.56 12.98
CA GLN A 213 35.37 -15.31 14.20
C GLN A 213 34.49 -15.32 15.46
N GLN A 214 33.40 -16.09 15.45
CA GLN A 214 32.47 -16.18 16.56
C GLN A 214 33.16 -16.65 17.86
N ASP A 215 34.05 -17.64 17.76
CA ASP A 215 34.84 -18.17 18.88
C ASP A 215 35.82 -17.14 19.46
N VAL A 216 36.46 -16.37 18.59
CA VAL A 216 37.42 -15.32 18.97
C VAL A 216 36.74 -14.20 19.77
N TYR A 217 35.55 -13.78 19.33
CA TYR A 217 34.87 -12.61 19.89
C TYR A 217 33.82 -12.94 20.94
N LEU A 218 33.64 -14.22 21.31
CA LEU A 218 32.78 -14.62 22.44
C LEU A 218 33.02 -13.81 23.74
N PRO A 219 34.26 -13.46 24.13
CA PRO A 219 34.50 -12.57 25.28
C PRO A 219 33.89 -11.17 25.10
N VAL A 220 33.92 -10.60 23.89
CA VAL A 220 33.31 -9.30 23.56
C VAL A 220 31.79 -9.38 23.63
N ILE A 221 31.20 -10.48 23.15
CA ILE A 221 29.76 -10.74 23.28
C ILE A 221 29.34 -10.75 24.76
N LYS A 222 30.10 -11.43 25.62
CA LYS A 222 29.86 -11.44 27.07
C LYS A 222 29.99 -10.05 27.70
N GLN A 223 30.90 -9.21 27.23
CA GLN A 223 30.99 -7.82 27.69
C GLN A 223 29.73 -7.02 27.34
N TRP A 224 29.23 -7.12 26.11
CA TRP A 224 28.00 -6.43 25.70
C TRP A 224 26.78 -6.92 26.47
N LEU A 225 26.62 -8.23 26.67
CA LEU A 225 25.55 -8.79 27.51
C LEU A 225 25.57 -8.23 28.94
N SER A 226 26.77 -8.03 29.51
CA SER A 226 26.91 -7.50 30.87
C SER A 226 26.73 -5.98 31.00
N ARG A 227 26.94 -5.23 29.91
CA ARG A 227 26.96 -3.76 29.91
C ARG A 227 25.65 -3.14 29.46
N PHE A 228 24.86 -3.87 28.68
CA PHE A 228 23.62 -3.35 28.13
C PHE A 228 22.66 -2.92 29.25
N ASP A 229 22.14 -1.71 29.13
CA ASP A 229 21.26 -1.07 30.10
C ASP A 229 20.26 -0.15 29.39
N GLN A 230 19.45 0.57 30.17
CA GLN A 230 18.46 1.52 29.66
C GLN A 230 19.09 2.66 28.82
N ASN A 231 20.35 3.03 29.10
CA ASN A 231 21.01 4.09 28.35
C ASN A 231 21.33 3.62 26.92
N TYR A 232 21.83 2.40 26.76
CA TYR A 232 22.06 1.83 25.42
C TYR A 232 20.75 1.58 24.68
N ALA A 233 19.70 1.11 25.39
CA ALA A 233 18.39 0.89 24.80
C ALA A 233 17.74 2.17 24.26
N GLY A 234 18.00 3.32 24.90
CA GLY A 234 17.50 4.62 24.45
C GLY A 234 18.16 5.17 23.17
N VAL A 235 19.24 4.54 22.68
CA VAL A 235 19.94 4.98 21.47
C VAL A 235 19.69 3.98 20.33
N ARG A 236 18.91 4.41 19.33
CA ARG A 236 18.40 3.55 18.25
C ARG A 236 19.49 2.73 17.54
N ASN A 237 20.54 3.37 17.04
CA ASN A 237 21.59 2.62 16.34
C ASN A 237 22.45 1.77 17.27
N MET A 238 22.52 2.08 18.57
CA MET A 238 23.24 1.24 19.54
C MET A 238 22.51 -0.06 19.83
N HIS A 239 21.22 -0.03 20.17
CA HIS A 239 20.49 -1.27 20.40
C HIS A 239 20.42 -2.14 19.13
N ARG A 240 20.42 -1.53 17.94
CA ARG A 240 20.45 -2.24 16.65
C ARG A 240 21.81 -2.90 16.40
N ALA A 241 22.90 -2.22 16.73
CA ALA A 241 24.24 -2.78 16.64
C ALA A 241 24.42 -3.95 17.62
N ILE A 242 23.99 -3.77 18.87
CA ILE A 242 24.08 -4.78 19.92
C ILE A 242 23.26 -6.03 19.58
N ASN A 243 22.16 -5.90 18.84
CA ASN A 243 21.43 -7.07 18.32
C ASN A 243 22.33 -8.07 17.57
N GLY A 244 23.37 -7.58 16.87
CA GLY A 244 24.31 -8.41 16.13
C GLY A 244 25.03 -9.43 16.99
N ILE A 245 25.11 -9.24 18.32
CA ILE A 245 25.74 -10.23 19.21
C ILE A 245 24.96 -11.55 19.22
N PHE A 246 23.64 -11.50 19.10
CA PHE A 246 22.81 -12.70 19.05
C PHE A 246 22.96 -13.44 17.73
N THR A 247 23.21 -12.73 16.63
CA THR A 247 23.58 -13.35 15.35
C THR A 247 24.90 -14.11 15.46
N VAL A 248 25.90 -13.53 16.13
CA VAL A 248 27.21 -14.19 16.38
C VAL A 248 27.02 -15.46 17.21
N LEU A 249 26.18 -15.43 18.26
CA LEU A 249 25.85 -16.61 19.06
C LEU A 249 25.13 -17.68 18.22
N TYR A 250 24.09 -17.27 17.50
CA TYR A 250 23.28 -18.14 16.65
C TYR A 250 24.13 -18.87 15.60
N ARG A 251 24.94 -18.13 14.82
CA ARG A 251 25.80 -18.73 13.79
C ARG A 251 27.00 -19.47 14.35
N GLY A 252 27.44 -19.12 15.55
CA GLY A 252 28.49 -19.83 16.29
C GLY A 252 28.18 -21.31 16.50
N GLN A 253 26.91 -21.73 16.51
CA GLN A 253 26.53 -23.14 16.63
C GLN A 253 27.09 -24.03 15.49
N TRP A 254 27.45 -23.45 14.34
CA TRP A 254 28.09 -24.17 13.23
C TRP A 254 29.62 -24.09 13.23
N ASN A 255 30.22 -23.31 14.14
CA ASN A 255 31.67 -23.19 14.32
C ASN A 255 32.15 -24.18 15.40
N ASP A 256 33.05 -25.10 15.06
CA ASP A 256 33.53 -26.15 15.97
C ASP A 256 34.33 -25.61 17.17
N ASN A 257 35.15 -24.57 16.95
CA ASN A 257 35.88 -23.91 18.04
C ASN A 257 34.92 -23.24 19.01
N PHE A 258 33.90 -22.55 18.48
CA PHE A 258 32.88 -21.89 19.28
C PHE A 258 32.10 -22.91 20.13
N LYS A 259 31.64 -24.01 19.51
CA LYS A 259 31.02 -25.13 20.22
C LYS A 259 31.93 -25.70 21.31
N GLY A 260 33.23 -25.80 21.05
CA GLY A 260 34.22 -26.26 22.03
C GLY A 260 34.27 -25.39 23.28
N LEU A 261 34.25 -24.06 23.11
CA LEU A 261 34.25 -23.10 24.20
C LEU A 261 32.93 -23.11 24.99
N VAL A 262 31.80 -23.03 24.29
CA VAL A 262 30.47 -22.85 24.89
C VAL A 262 30.07 -24.02 25.79
N LYS A 263 30.46 -25.26 25.47
CA LYS A 263 30.14 -26.46 26.28
C LYS A 263 30.58 -26.36 27.74
N SER A 264 31.49 -25.47 28.09
CA SER A 264 31.97 -25.26 29.47
C SER A 264 31.75 -23.84 30.00
N ASP A 265 31.15 -22.94 29.21
CA ASP A 265 31.04 -21.52 29.55
C ASP A 265 29.78 -21.22 30.40
N THR A 266 29.87 -21.50 31.69
CA THR A 266 28.80 -21.19 32.66
C THR A 266 28.51 -19.69 32.79
N GLN A 267 29.49 -18.83 32.47
CA GLN A 267 29.32 -17.38 32.50
C GLN A 267 28.38 -16.91 31.38
N LEU A 268 28.49 -17.49 30.18
CA LEU A 268 27.56 -17.17 29.09
C LEU A 268 26.11 -17.49 29.47
N VAL A 269 25.87 -18.66 30.08
CA VAL A 269 24.53 -19.05 30.58
C VAL A 269 24.01 -18.03 31.57
N GLN A 270 24.84 -17.62 32.54
CA GLN A 270 24.47 -16.63 33.55
C GLN A 270 24.12 -15.29 32.90
N LEU A 271 24.95 -14.79 31.97
CA LEU A 271 24.73 -13.50 31.33
C LEU A 271 23.45 -13.47 30.48
N LEU A 272 23.19 -14.53 29.71
CA LEU A 272 21.93 -14.64 28.96
C LEU A 272 20.74 -14.70 29.92
N SER A 273 20.83 -15.48 31.00
CA SER A 273 19.77 -15.54 32.02
C SER A 273 19.51 -14.17 32.67
N GLU A 274 20.54 -13.42 33.05
CA GLU A 274 20.37 -12.08 33.61
C GLU A 274 19.82 -11.07 32.59
N PHE A 275 20.20 -11.19 31.31
CA PHE A 275 19.63 -10.36 30.24
C PHE A 275 18.12 -10.61 30.09
N THR A 276 17.67 -11.86 30.20
CA THR A 276 16.24 -12.22 30.19
C THR A 276 15.47 -11.76 31.44
N LYS A 277 16.11 -11.09 32.42
CA LYS A 277 15.46 -10.52 33.61
C LYS A 277 15.33 -9.00 33.54
N GLN A 278 15.74 -8.36 32.44
CA GLN A 278 15.66 -6.92 32.23
C GLN A 278 14.22 -6.49 31.90
N THR A 279 13.29 -6.60 32.85
CA THR A 279 11.84 -6.44 32.63
C THR A 279 11.41 -5.07 32.10
N TRP A 280 12.26 -4.05 32.21
CA TRP A 280 12.02 -2.73 31.61
C TRP A 280 12.07 -2.73 30.08
N LEU A 281 12.54 -3.81 29.46
CA LEU A 281 12.47 -4.01 28.00
C LEU A 281 11.12 -4.53 27.52
N ILE A 282 10.28 -5.08 28.40
CA ILE A 282 8.99 -5.67 28.01
C ILE A 282 8.06 -4.56 27.52
N GLY A 283 7.56 -4.67 26.28
CA GLY A 283 6.74 -3.66 25.62
C GLY A 283 7.52 -2.43 25.12
N ALA A 284 8.85 -2.42 25.22
CA ALA A 284 9.68 -1.36 24.65
C ALA A 284 10.16 -1.73 23.22
N ASP A 285 10.53 -0.73 22.41
CA ASP A 285 11.06 -0.92 21.05
C ASP A 285 12.23 -1.93 20.99
N ALA A 286 13.00 -2.05 22.07
CA ALA A 286 14.16 -2.93 22.19
C ALA A 286 13.86 -4.31 22.80
N GLU A 287 12.58 -4.68 23.03
CA GLU A 287 12.18 -5.98 23.61
C GLU A 287 12.77 -7.17 22.86
N TYR A 288 12.90 -7.06 21.53
CA TYR A 288 13.45 -8.12 20.68
C TYR A 288 14.86 -8.58 21.10
N LEU A 289 15.66 -7.74 21.76
CA LEU A 289 16.96 -8.14 22.32
C LEU A 289 16.79 -9.16 23.45
N MET A 290 15.79 -8.96 24.30
CA MET A 290 15.46 -9.87 25.39
C MET A 290 14.87 -11.18 24.87
N VAL A 291 14.06 -11.10 23.80
CA VAL A 291 13.55 -12.27 23.06
C VAL A 291 14.71 -13.08 22.47
N ASN A 292 15.66 -12.42 21.79
CA ASN A 292 16.83 -13.08 21.22
C ASN A 292 17.73 -13.71 22.31
N ALA A 293 17.90 -13.04 23.45
CA ALA A 293 18.63 -13.61 24.58
C ALA A 293 17.97 -14.88 25.12
N ALA A 294 16.63 -14.91 25.18
CA ALA A 294 15.88 -16.09 25.62
C ALA A 294 15.98 -17.25 24.63
N GLY A 295 15.92 -16.98 23.32
CA GLY A 295 16.17 -17.95 22.26
C GLY A 295 17.58 -18.54 22.33
N GLU A 296 18.60 -17.69 22.52
CA GLU A 296 19.99 -18.16 22.63
C GLU A 296 20.25 -18.91 23.95
N LEU A 297 19.63 -18.51 25.07
CA LEU A 297 19.65 -19.29 26.31
C LEU A 297 19.04 -20.68 26.11
N ALA A 298 17.89 -20.75 25.44
CA ALA A 298 17.22 -22.01 25.10
C ALA A 298 18.06 -22.88 24.16
N ARG A 299 18.75 -22.28 23.17
CA ARG A 299 19.63 -22.98 22.23
C ARG A 299 20.79 -23.70 22.90
N LEU A 300 21.25 -23.21 24.06
CA LEU A 300 22.28 -23.91 24.85
C LEU A 300 21.85 -25.31 25.32
N LYS A 301 20.55 -25.67 25.23
CA LYS A 301 20.06 -27.04 25.39
C LYS A 301 20.63 -28.05 24.40
N ALA A 302 21.21 -27.59 23.29
CA ALA A 302 21.95 -28.43 22.37
C ALA A 302 23.17 -29.13 23.01
N TYR A 303 23.72 -28.59 24.10
CA TYR A 303 24.94 -29.10 24.75
C TYR A 303 24.64 -30.05 25.93
N LYS A 304 24.10 -31.24 25.62
CA LYS A 304 23.80 -32.30 26.59
C LYS A 304 25.07 -32.94 27.15
N ASP A 305 24.99 -33.41 28.40
CA ASP A 305 26.07 -34.06 29.15
C ASP A 305 27.32 -33.18 29.33
N THR A 306 27.11 -31.86 29.45
CA THR A 306 28.18 -30.86 29.62
C THR A 306 28.04 -30.09 30.93
N PRO A 307 29.13 -29.46 31.43
CA PRO A 307 29.09 -28.68 32.67
C PRO A 307 28.03 -27.57 32.73
N ILE A 308 27.56 -27.07 31.58
CA ILE A 308 26.57 -25.98 31.53
C ILE A 308 25.13 -26.46 31.65
N GLN A 309 24.85 -27.76 31.46
CA GLN A 309 23.49 -28.28 31.31
C GLN A 309 22.58 -27.91 32.49
N THR A 310 23.03 -28.14 33.73
CA THR A 310 22.23 -27.84 34.93
C THR A 310 21.92 -26.35 35.08
N ASN A 311 22.87 -25.48 34.70
CA ASN A 311 22.66 -24.03 34.72
C ASN A 311 21.63 -23.60 33.68
N VAL A 312 21.68 -24.17 32.48
CA VAL A 312 20.70 -23.89 31.41
C VAL A 312 19.31 -24.35 31.84
N ASP A 313 19.19 -25.57 32.37
CA ASP A 313 17.91 -26.13 32.83
C ASP A 313 17.29 -25.25 33.93
N THR A 314 18.09 -24.85 34.91
CA THR A 314 17.64 -23.97 36.01
C THR A 314 17.18 -22.62 35.48
N ALA A 315 17.94 -22.02 34.56
CA ALA A 315 17.63 -20.72 33.99
C ALA A 315 16.34 -20.75 33.16
N LEU A 316 16.11 -21.79 32.36
CA LEU A 316 14.89 -21.96 31.57
C LEU A 316 13.66 -22.22 32.44
N ILE A 317 13.78 -23.07 33.48
CA ILE A 317 12.69 -23.28 34.44
C ILE A 317 12.31 -21.95 35.10
N GLN A 318 13.30 -21.15 35.49
CA GLN A 318 13.04 -19.82 36.05
C GLN A 318 12.35 -18.90 35.04
N LEU A 319 12.82 -18.86 33.79
CA LEU A 319 12.23 -18.05 32.71
C LEU A 319 10.75 -18.41 32.50
N PHE A 320 10.44 -19.70 32.34
CA PHE A 320 9.06 -20.17 32.11
C PHE A 320 8.15 -19.99 33.34
N SER A 321 8.71 -19.92 34.55
CA SER A 321 7.96 -19.58 35.77
C SER A 321 7.71 -18.07 35.95
N THR A 322 8.53 -17.22 35.30
CA THR A 322 8.48 -15.77 35.42
C THR A 322 7.50 -15.15 34.42
N TYR A 323 7.57 -15.61 33.17
CA TYR A 323 6.76 -15.11 32.07
C TYR A 323 5.60 -16.05 31.74
N LYS A 324 4.64 -15.58 30.95
CA LYS A 324 3.47 -16.35 30.54
C LYS A 324 3.47 -16.52 29.03
N SER A 325 2.90 -17.61 28.52
CA SER A 325 2.70 -17.82 27.09
C SER A 325 1.77 -16.78 26.44
N PHE A 326 0.95 -16.08 27.24
CA PHE A 326 0.05 -15.01 26.82
C PHE A 326 0.10 -13.85 27.83
N GLY A 327 0.27 -12.62 27.32
CA GLY A 327 0.36 -11.41 28.13
C GLY A 327 1.78 -11.09 28.59
N TYR A 328 2.01 -11.02 29.91
CA TYR A 328 3.28 -10.50 30.44
C TYR A 328 4.50 -11.37 30.04
N GLY A 329 5.37 -10.81 29.20
CA GLY A 329 6.60 -11.43 28.70
C GLY A 329 6.35 -12.56 27.69
N ASP A 330 5.21 -12.55 27.01
CA ASP A 330 4.80 -13.55 26.03
C ASP A 330 5.82 -13.80 24.91
N ALA A 331 6.41 -12.77 24.32
CA ALA A 331 7.38 -12.89 23.24
C ALA A 331 8.64 -13.65 23.71
N ILE A 332 9.10 -13.36 24.93
CA ILE A 332 10.24 -14.01 25.58
C ILE A 332 9.91 -15.48 25.85
N TRP A 333 8.75 -15.74 26.42
CA TRP A 333 8.29 -17.09 26.76
C TRP A 333 8.14 -17.96 25.50
N LEU A 334 7.46 -17.44 24.47
CA LEU A 334 7.15 -18.18 23.24
C LEU A 334 8.41 -18.48 22.43
N ASN A 335 9.34 -17.54 22.32
CA ASN A 335 10.60 -17.78 21.63
C ASN A 335 11.47 -18.82 22.36
N ALA A 336 11.55 -18.74 23.69
CA ALA A 336 12.27 -19.75 24.49
C ALA A 336 11.62 -21.13 24.37
N ALA A 337 10.29 -21.22 24.38
CA ALA A 337 9.56 -22.49 24.24
C ALA A 337 9.80 -23.13 22.86
N ASP A 338 9.71 -22.35 21.79
CA ASP A 338 9.96 -22.79 20.40
C ASP A 338 11.36 -23.41 20.27
N VAL A 339 12.39 -22.71 20.75
CA VAL A 339 13.78 -23.20 20.67
C VAL A 339 14.05 -24.35 21.65
N ALA A 340 13.56 -24.29 22.88
CA ALA A 340 13.83 -25.32 23.89
C ALA A 340 13.20 -26.67 23.51
N THR A 341 11.98 -26.67 22.98
CA THR A 341 11.25 -27.88 22.58
C THR A 341 11.86 -28.56 21.35
N TYR A 342 12.66 -27.85 20.56
CA TYR A 342 13.47 -28.46 19.49
C TYR A 342 14.59 -29.37 20.04
N TYR A 343 15.20 -29.01 21.18
CA TYR A 343 16.35 -29.74 21.74
C TYR A 343 16.00 -30.66 22.93
N ALA A 344 14.85 -30.45 23.57
CA ALA A 344 14.44 -31.14 24.80
C ALA A 344 12.92 -31.37 24.84
N ASP A 345 12.51 -32.36 25.65
CA ASP A 345 11.09 -32.63 25.89
C ASP A 345 10.45 -31.49 26.70
N CYS A 346 9.27 -31.03 26.29
CA CYS A 346 8.52 -29.97 26.96
C CYS A 346 8.22 -30.28 28.44
N SER A 347 8.18 -31.57 28.82
CA SER A 347 7.88 -32.00 30.19
C SER A 347 8.98 -31.60 31.16
N GLN A 348 10.22 -31.40 30.68
CA GLN A 348 11.34 -30.93 31.49
C GLN A 348 11.08 -29.54 32.08
N PHE A 349 10.27 -28.73 31.40
CA PHE A 349 9.96 -27.35 31.78
C PHE A 349 8.51 -27.16 32.22
N SER A 350 7.70 -28.23 32.22
CA SER A 350 6.24 -28.17 32.48
C SER A 350 5.48 -27.24 31.53
N ILE A 351 5.89 -27.20 30.25
CA ILE A 351 5.29 -26.33 29.22
C ILE A 351 4.55 -27.10 28.12
N CYS A 352 4.35 -28.42 28.27
CA CYS A 352 3.64 -29.22 27.28
C CYS A 352 2.19 -28.75 27.10
N GLY A 353 1.70 -28.76 25.86
CA GLY A 353 0.31 -28.44 25.54
C GLY A 353 -0.06 -26.97 25.75
N PHE A 354 0.94 -26.08 25.85
CA PHE A 354 0.71 -24.65 26.01
C PHE A 354 -0.07 -24.07 24.83
N GLU A 355 0.02 -24.66 23.64
CA GLU A 355 -0.68 -24.18 22.44
C GLU A 355 -2.18 -24.13 22.66
N ALA A 356 -2.79 -25.15 23.27
CA ALA A 356 -4.23 -25.17 23.53
C ALA A 356 -4.65 -24.07 24.51
N GLN A 357 -3.84 -23.85 25.56
CA GLN A 357 -4.08 -22.75 26.50
C GLN A 357 -3.91 -21.40 25.80
N LEU A 358 -2.86 -21.24 25.00
CA LEU A 358 -2.59 -20.04 24.24
C LEU A 358 -3.72 -19.72 23.27
N THR A 359 -4.20 -20.69 22.49
CA THR A 359 -5.36 -20.52 21.60
C THR A 359 -6.60 -20.08 22.37
N SER A 360 -6.86 -20.66 23.54
CA SER A 360 -8.02 -20.29 24.35
C SER A 360 -7.95 -18.86 24.92
N GLN A 361 -6.74 -18.33 25.12
CA GLN A 361 -6.50 -17.00 25.67
C GLN A 361 -6.40 -15.95 24.57
N ALA A 362 -5.60 -16.21 23.53
CA ALA A 362 -5.37 -15.31 22.41
C ALA A 362 -6.54 -15.25 21.42
N LEU A 363 -7.30 -16.33 21.27
CA LEU A 363 -8.48 -16.40 20.41
C LEU A 363 -9.69 -16.81 21.26
N SER A 364 -10.00 -15.97 22.24
CA SER A 364 -10.92 -16.26 23.33
C SER A 364 -12.39 -16.03 22.97
N GLN A 365 -12.67 -15.11 22.04
CA GLN A 365 -14.01 -14.83 21.57
C GLN A 365 -14.42 -15.86 20.52
N THR A 366 -15.71 -16.18 20.46
CA THR A 366 -16.28 -17.05 19.42
C THR A 366 -17.57 -16.43 18.93
N TYR A 367 -17.72 -16.36 17.60
CA TYR A 367 -18.87 -15.76 16.94
C TYR A 367 -19.31 -16.62 15.76
N GLN A 368 -20.61 -16.91 15.67
CA GLN A 368 -21.18 -17.73 14.60
C GLN A 368 -21.69 -16.81 13.49
N CYS A 369 -21.11 -16.87 12.29
CA CYS A 369 -21.60 -16.12 11.13
C CYS A 369 -22.75 -16.86 10.43
N SER A 370 -22.54 -18.14 10.15
CA SER A 370 -23.48 -19.05 9.46
C SER A 370 -23.19 -20.48 9.91
N ASP A 371 -23.94 -21.49 9.48
CA ASP A 371 -23.63 -22.90 9.79
C ASP A 371 -22.24 -23.34 9.26
N THR A 372 -21.73 -22.68 8.23
CA THR A 372 -20.48 -22.99 7.53
C THR A 372 -19.32 -22.06 7.87
N VAL A 373 -19.52 -20.98 8.63
CA VAL A 373 -18.46 -20.02 8.98
C VAL A 373 -18.54 -19.61 10.46
N LYS A 374 -17.42 -19.76 11.16
CA LYS A 374 -17.25 -19.35 12.57
C LYS A 374 -16.00 -18.51 12.72
N ILE A 375 -16.11 -17.44 13.51
CA ILE A 375 -14.98 -16.61 13.91
C ILE A 375 -14.55 -17.00 15.32
N ARG A 376 -13.23 -17.11 15.51
CA ARG A 376 -12.56 -17.01 16.80
C ARG A 376 -11.66 -15.80 16.74
N SER A 377 -11.84 -14.87 17.66
CA SER A 377 -11.15 -13.57 17.63
C SER A 377 -10.50 -13.28 18.97
N GLN A 378 -9.47 -12.43 18.92
CA GLN A 378 -8.79 -11.96 20.11
C GLN A 378 -9.59 -10.89 20.84
N ASP A 379 -9.93 -9.80 20.14
CA ASP A 379 -10.62 -8.65 20.73
C ASP A 379 -11.45 -7.84 19.70
N MET A 380 -12.36 -8.50 19.00
CA MET A 380 -13.26 -7.84 18.06
C MET A 380 -14.54 -7.36 18.75
N THR A 381 -14.99 -6.15 18.41
CA THR A 381 -16.31 -5.65 18.81
C THR A 381 -17.44 -6.39 18.09
N PRO A 382 -18.69 -6.36 18.60
CA PRO A 382 -19.83 -6.94 17.89
C PRO A 382 -20.05 -6.39 16.48
N ALA A 383 -19.79 -5.09 16.26
CA ALA A 383 -19.93 -4.46 14.96
C ALA A 383 -18.90 -4.99 13.94
N GLN A 384 -17.65 -5.18 14.38
CA GLN A 384 -16.60 -5.75 13.54
C GLN A 384 -16.90 -7.21 13.16
N HIS A 385 -17.44 -8.01 14.08
CA HIS A 385 -17.89 -9.36 13.77
C HIS A 385 -18.99 -9.38 12.71
N VAL A 386 -20.02 -8.54 12.88
CA VAL A 386 -21.12 -8.43 11.89
C VAL A 386 -20.60 -7.99 10.53
N SER A 387 -19.69 -7.01 10.49
CA SER A 387 -19.04 -6.54 9.27
C SER A 387 -18.28 -7.68 8.58
N ALA A 388 -17.36 -8.36 9.28
CA ALA A 388 -16.59 -9.47 8.72
C ALA A 388 -17.49 -10.61 8.20
N CYS A 389 -18.52 -11.00 8.96
CA CYS A 389 -19.48 -12.02 8.50
C CYS A 389 -20.25 -11.56 7.26
N SER A 390 -20.66 -10.29 7.19
CA SER A 390 -21.43 -9.76 6.05
C SER A 390 -20.56 -9.71 4.79
N THR A 391 -19.29 -9.28 4.93
CA THR A 391 -18.30 -9.29 3.86
C THR A 391 -18.10 -10.69 3.29
N MET A 392 -17.80 -11.67 4.15
CA MET A 392 -17.64 -13.07 3.71
C MET A 392 -18.92 -13.61 3.05
N ALA A 393 -20.10 -13.33 3.59
CA ALA A 393 -21.36 -13.80 2.99
C ALA A 393 -21.61 -13.21 1.58
N MET A 394 -21.25 -11.94 1.36
CA MET A 394 -21.33 -11.32 0.04
C MET A 394 -20.31 -11.94 -0.92
N GLU A 395 -19.11 -12.20 -0.44
CA GLU A 395 -18.02 -12.80 -1.22
C GLU A 395 -18.36 -14.25 -1.62
N GLU A 396 -18.93 -15.05 -0.71
CA GLU A 396 -19.43 -16.41 -0.97
C GLU A 396 -20.53 -16.41 -2.04
N THR A 397 -21.49 -15.49 -1.91
CA THR A 397 -22.57 -15.35 -2.88
C THR A 397 -22.02 -15.01 -4.27
N ARG A 398 -21.04 -14.09 -4.33
CA ARG A 398 -20.38 -13.70 -5.58
C ARG A 398 -19.64 -14.87 -6.21
N PHE A 399 -18.81 -15.56 -5.42
CA PHE A 399 -18.03 -16.72 -5.84
C PHE A 399 -18.93 -17.79 -6.46
N HIS A 400 -19.96 -18.23 -5.73
CA HIS A 400 -20.89 -19.26 -6.20
C HIS A 400 -21.67 -18.86 -7.44
N THR A 401 -22.03 -17.57 -7.56
CA THR A 401 -22.74 -17.06 -8.74
C THR A 401 -21.82 -17.02 -9.96
N ARG A 402 -20.59 -16.55 -9.81
CA ARG A 402 -19.62 -16.39 -10.91
C ARG A 402 -19.11 -17.73 -11.42
N LEU A 403 -18.87 -18.68 -10.52
CA LEU A 403 -18.25 -19.96 -10.84
C LEU A 403 -19.28 -21.09 -10.98
N ALA A 404 -20.56 -20.80 -10.80
CA ALA A 404 -21.66 -21.76 -10.96
C ALA A 404 -21.45 -23.07 -10.18
N THR A 405 -20.99 -22.97 -8.94
CA THR A 405 -20.66 -24.12 -8.07
C THR A 405 -21.90 -24.88 -7.57
N ALA A 406 -23.08 -24.27 -7.69
CA ALA A 406 -24.33 -24.72 -7.08
C ALA A 406 -24.24 -24.96 -5.56
N ASN A 407 -23.32 -24.30 -4.86
CA ASN A 407 -23.03 -24.49 -3.42
C ASN A 407 -22.73 -25.95 -3.06
N THR A 408 -22.17 -26.73 -4.00
CA THR A 408 -21.88 -28.16 -3.81
C THR A 408 -20.38 -28.35 -3.70
N PRO A 409 -19.85 -28.76 -2.52
CA PRO A 409 -18.43 -29.05 -2.38
C PRO A 409 -17.96 -30.12 -3.37
N VAL A 410 -16.68 -30.08 -3.73
CA VAL A 410 -16.07 -31.14 -4.52
C VAL A 410 -16.20 -32.49 -3.80
N ALA A 411 -16.08 -33.58 -4.56
CA ALA A 411 -16.10 -34.91 -3.96
C ALA A 411 -15.00 -35.06 -2.90
N ASP A 412 -15.30 -35.83 -1.86
CA ASP A 412 -14.41 -36.14 -0.74
C ASP A 412 -14.02 -34.95 0.17
N ASP A 413 -14.54 -33.73 -0.03
CA ASP A 413 -14.41 -32.68 0.99
C ASP A 413 -15.41 -32.89 2.15
N ASN A 414 -14.88 -33.22 3.33
CA ASN A 414 -15.61 -33.47 4.57
C ASN A 414 -15.56 -32.30 5.57
N ASN A 415 -15.01 -31.14 5.19
CA ASN A 415 -15.07 -29.95 6.03
C ASN A 415 -16.52 -29.58 6.31
N THR A 416 -16.81 -29.17 7.54
CA THR A 416 -18.17 -28.81 7.97
C THR A 416 -18.36 -27.30 8.10
N PHE A 417 -17.31 -26.59 8.51
CA PHE A 417 -17.29 -25.13 8.57
C PHE A 417 -15.85 -24.61 8.51
N LEU A 418 -15.66 -23.38 8.03
CA LEU A 418 -14.41 -22.63 8.13
C LEU A 418 -14.28 -22.00 9.51
N GLN A 419 -13.15 -22.23 10.18
CA GLN A 419 -12.76 -21.49 11.37
C GLN A 419 -11.88 -20.30 10.98
N VAL A 420 -12.44 -19.10 11.04
CA VAL A 420 -11.71 -17.85 10.84
C VAL A 420 -11.11 -17.44 12.17
N ASN A 421 -9.80 -17.23 12.24
CA ASN A 421 -9.02 -16.95 13.44
C ASN A 421 -8.40 -15.56 13.30
N ILE A 422 -8.91 -14.58 14.07
CA ILE A 422 -8.58 -13.16 13.88
C ILE A 422 -7.83 -12.64 15.11
N PHE A 423 -6.56 -12.34 14.93
CA PHE A 423 -5.74 -11.69 15.95
C PHE A 423 -6.00 -10.18 15.98
N ASN A 424 -5.83 -9.56 17.14
CA ASN A 424 -6.13 -8.13 17.34
C ASN A 424 -5.19 -7.19 16.57
N SER A 425 -4.01 -7.67 16.16
CA SER A 425 -3.03 -6.86 15.44
C SER A 425 -2.05 -7.73 14.64
N SER A 426 -1.33 -7.10 13.71
CA SER A 426 -0.21 -7.75 13.00
C SER A 426 0.89 -8.24 13.95
N ASP A 427 1.13 -7.55 15.07
CA ASP A 427 2.12 -7.97 16.05
C ASP A 427 1.67 -9.21 16.83
N ASP A 428 0.39 -9.27 17.21
CA ASP A 428 -0.20 -10.44 17.84
C ASP A 428 -0.27 -11.63 16.87
N TYR A 429 -0.55 -11.39 15.59
CA TYR A 429 -0.46 -12.40 14.55
C TYR A 429 0.95 -13.00 14.45
N LYS A 430 1.98 -12.15 14.28
CA LYS A 430 3.39 -12.59 14.22
C LYS A 430 3.80 -13.40 15.44
N LYS A 431 3.30 -13.02 16.61
CA LYS A 431 3.65 -13.64 17.89
C LYS A 431 2.92 -14.97 18.10
N TYR A 432 1.60 -14.97 17.97
CA TYR A 432 0.75 -16.09 18.40
C TYR A 432 0.38 -17.03 17.26
N ALA A 433 0.21 -16.54 16.04
CA ALA A 433 -0.17 -17.41 14.93
C ALA A 433 0.93 -18.44 14.61
N LYS A 434 2.20 -18.00 14.62
CA LYS A 434 3.35 -18.92 14.53
C LYS A 434 3.30 -20.00 15.61
N ALA A 435 3.01 -19.63 16.86
CA ALA A 435 3.00 -20.56 17.98
C ALA A 435 1.82 -21.55 17.92
N ILE A 436 0.62 -21.08 17.56
CA ILE A 436 -0.63 -21.85 17.54
C ILE A 436 -0.72 -22.73 16.28
N PHE A 437 -0.51 -22.13 15.11
CA PHE A 437 -0.77 -22.78 13.82
C PHE A 437 0.51 -23.30 13.14
N LYS A 438 1.69 -22.99 13.68
CA LYS A 438 3.00 -23.39 13.12
C LYS A 438 3.24 -22.84 11.71
N ILE A 439 2.85 -21.60 11.50
CA ILE A 439 2.89 -20.92 10.21
C ILE A 439 3.98 -19.86 10.12
N ASP A 440 4.41 -19.55 8.90
CA ASP A 440 5.08 -18.28 8.60
C ASP A 440 4.04 -17.15 8.70
N THR A 441 4.43 -16.02 9.30
CA THR A 441 3.54 -14.88 9.57
C THR A 441 3.96 -13.65 8.77
N ASN A 442 4.84 -13.79 7.79
CA ASN A 442 5.26 -12.73 6.90
C ASN A 442 4.36 -12.69 5.65
N ASN A 443 3.05 -12.54 5.91
CA ASN A 443 1.96 -12.53 4.93
C ASN A 443 0.77 -11.76 5.53
N GLY A 444 -0.24 -11.46 4.70
CA GLY A 444 -1.47 -10.77 5.10
C GLY A 444 -2.50 -11.65 5.81
N GLY A 445 -2.24 -12.94 5.89
CA GLY A 445 -3.19 -13.96 6.31
C GLY A 445 -2.82 -15.26 5.63
N MET A 446 -3.43 -16.36 6.05
CA MET A 446 -3.24 -17.64 5.40
C MET A 446 -4.45 -18.55 5.60
N TYR A 447 -4.86 -19.19 4.51
CA TYR A 447 -5.75 -20.34 4.51
C TYR A 447 -4.98 -21.66 4.72
N LEU A 448 -5.34 -22.38 5.79
CA LEU A 448 -4.90 -23.73 6.10
C LEU A 448 -6.06 -24.71 5.92
N GLU A 449 -6.10 -25.33 4.75
CA GLU A 449 -7.12 -26.33 4.42
C GLU A 449 -7.02 -27.59 5.28
N GLY A 450 -5.80 -28.08 5.52
CA GLY A 450 -5.59 -29.39 6.12
C GLY A 450 -5.78 -30.51 5.10
N ASP A 451 -6.41 -31.61 5.51
CA ASP A 451 -6.76 -32.73 4.61
C ASP A 451 -8.29 -32.86 4.56
N PRO A 452 -8.94 -32.31 3.51
CA PRO A 452 -10.40 -32.26 3.42
C PRO A 452 -11.02 -33.66 3.33
N SER A 453 -10.27 -34.69 2.93
CA SER A 453 -10.75 -36.09 2.88
C SER A 453 -10.94 -36.72 4.26
N LYS A 454 -10.34 -36.14 5.31
CA LYS A 454 -10.45 -36.67 6.67
C LYS A 454 -11.69 -36.13 7.37
N VAL A 455 -12.55 -37.04 7.84
CA VAL A 455 -13.66 -36.70 8.74
C VAL A 455 -13.12 -36.03 10.00
N GLY A 456 -13.62 -34.82 10.30
CA GLY A 456 -13.16 -34.01 11.42
C GLY A 456 -11.99 -33.08 11.11
N ASN A 457 -11.57 -32.97 9.85
CA ASN A 457 -10.68 -31.90 9.41
C ASN A 457 -11.27 -30.52 9.74
N GLN A 458 -10.40 -29.59 10.14
CA GLN A 458 -10.76 -28.21 10.43
C GLN A 458 -10.01 -27.29 9.49
N ALA A 459 -10.70 -26.82 8.45
CA ALA A 459 -10.24 -25.70 7.64
C ALA A 459 -10.11 -24.45 8.52
N ASN A 460 -8.95 -23.78 8.46
CA ASN A 460 -8.67 -22.55 9.20
C ASN A 460 -8.29 -21.43 8.25
N PHE A 461 -8.88 -20.26 8.41
CA PHE A 461 -8.34 -19.01 7.88
C PHE A 461 -7.75 -18.25 9.06
N ILE A 462 -6.50 -17.80 8.96
CA ILE A 462 -5.80 -17.06 10.00
C ILE A 462 -5.49 -15.66 9.49
N ALA A 463 -5.94 -14.65 10.22
CA ALA A 463 -5.84 -13.24 9.85
C ALA A 463 -5.61 -12.35 11.07
N TYR A 464 -5.53 -11.05 10.83
CA TYR A 464 -5.47 -10.05 11.89
C TYR A 464 -6.25 -8.79 11.54
N GLU A 465 -6.63 -8.04 12.57
CA GLU A 465 -7.22 -6.73 12.42
C GLU A 465 -6.18 -5.73 11.90
N ALA A 466 -6.50 -5.04 10.81
CA ALA A 466 -5.72 -3.93 10.33
C ALA A 466 -6.28 -2.64 10.96
N THR A 467 -5.67 -2.20 12.06
CA THR A 467 -6.03 -0.95 12.74
C THR A 467 -5.88 0.30 11.88
N TYR A 468 -5.19 0.18 10.74
CA TYR A 468 -5.01 1.20 9.71
C TYR A 468 -5.98 1.05 8.52
N ALA A 469 -6.71 -0.06 8.42
CA ALA A 469 -7.67 -0.28 7.36
C ALA A 469 -8.96 0.52 7.63
N LYS A 470 -9.67 0.83 6.55
CA LYS A 470 -10.82 1.74 6.54
C LYS A 470 -11.94 1.25 7.48
N PRO A 471 -12.86 2.12 7.93
CA PRO A 471 -13.96 1.78 8.85
C PRO A 471 -14.91 0.65 8.37
N ASP A 472 -14.70 0.11 7.17
CA ASP A 472 -15.47 -0.94 6.50
C ASP A 472 -14.65 -2.21 6.21
N HIS A 473 -13.32 -2.23 6.42
CA HIS A 473 -12.44 -3.39 6.23
C HIS A 473 -11.57 -3.62 7.46
N PHE A 474 -12.14 -4.15 8.54
CA PHE A 474 -11.42 -4.30 9.81
C PHE A 474 -10.38 -5.42 9.81
N VAL A 475 -10.51 -6.41 8.93
CA VAL A 475 -9.64 -7.59 8.84
C VAL A 475 -8.85 -7.50 7.55
N TRP A 476 -7.52 -7.56 7.66
CA TRP A 476 -6.65 -7.44 6.51
C TRP A 476 -6.82 -8.64 5.56
N ASN A 477 -6.92 -8.37 4.25
CA ASN A 477 -7.06 -9.37 3.18
C ASN A 477 -8.21 -10.38 3.35
N LEU A 478 -9.28 -10.01 4.06
CA LEU A 478 -10.38 -10.93 4.38
C LEU A 478 -11.03 -11.52 3.12
N GLU A 479 -11.34 -10.69 2.14
CA GLU A 479 -12.01 -11.07 0.89
C GLU A 479 -11.15 -12.05 0.07
N HIS A 480 -9.87 -11.71 -0.11
CA HIS A 480 -8.91 -12.53 -0.87
C HIS A 480 -8.74 -13.92 -0.26
N GLU A 481 -8.40 -13.98 1.02
CA GLU A 481 -8.13 -15.26 1.69
C GLU A 481 -9.38 -16.11 1.88
N TYR A 482 -10.55 -15.49 1.99
CA TYR A 482 -11.80 -16.25 2.04
C TYR A 482 -12.11 -16.93 0.70
N VAL A 483 -11.69 -16.34 -0.43
CA VAL A 483 -11.82 -17.00 -1.74
C VAL A 483 -10.92 -18.24 -1.84
N HIS A 484 -9.73 -18.26 -1.23
CA HIS A 484 -8.92 -19.49 -1.19
C HIS A 484 -9.64 -20.67 -0.52
N TYR A 485 -10.39 -20.40 0.55
CA TYR A 485 -11.26 -21.42 1.16
C TYR A 485 -12.35 -21.90 0.19
N LEU A 486 -12.99 -20.97 -0.52
CA LEU A 486 -14.07 -21.31 -1.45
C LEU A 486 -13.53 -22.08 -2.67
N ASP A 487 -12.37 -21.68 -3.22
CA ASP A 487 -11.72 -22.37 -4.34
C ASP A 487 -11.34 -23.81 -3.97
N GLY A 488 -10.65 -23.99 -2.83
CA GLY A 488 -10.30 -25.33 -2.32
C GLY A 488 -11.52 -26.22 -2.06
N ARG A 489 -12.61 -25.66 -1.54
CA ARG A 489 -13.82 -26.43 -1.20
C ARG A 489 -14.70 -26.77 -2.40
N PHE A 490 -14.79 -25.90 -3.40
CA PHE A 490 -15.83 -25.96 -4.43
C PHE A 490 -15.29 -26.13 -5.85
N ASP A 491 -14.02 -25.82 -6.11
CA ASP A 491 -13.45 -25.79 -7.46
C ASP A 491 -12.19 -26.66 -7.63
N LEU A 492 -11.46 -26.95 -6.56
CA LEU A 492 -10.26 -27.80 -6.60
C LEU A 492 -10.47 -29.11 -5.84
N TYR A 493 -10.30 -30.24 -6.52
CA TYR A 493 -10.39 -31.56 -5.88
C TYR A 493 -9.13 -31.92 -5.07
N GLY A 494 -9.33 -32.32 -3.81
CA GLY A 494 -8.27 -32.78 -2.91
C GLY A 494 -7.76 -31.67 -1.99
N ASP A 495 -6.63 -31.90 -1.32
CA ASP A 495 -5.96 -30.84 -0.57
C ASP A 495 -5.16 -29.92 -1.52
N PHE A 496 -4.63 -28.82 -0.97
CA PHE A 496 -3.74 -27.90 -1.68
C PHE A 496 -2.58 -28.56 -2.48
N ASN A 497 -2.10 -29.73 -2.07
CA ASN A 497 -1.00 -30.44 -2.76
C ASN A 497 -1.51 -31.49 -3.76
N ALA A 498 -2.82 -31.66 -3.91
CA ALA A 498 -3.42 -32.58 -4.86
C ALA A 498 -3.18 -32.24 -6.35
N PRO A 499 -3.11 -30.95 -6.77
CA PRO A 499 -2.79 -30.60 -8.15
C PRO A 499 -1.44 -31.16 -8.60
N THR A 500 -1.43 -31.95 -9.68
CA THR A 500 -0.18 -32.44 -10.29
C THR A 500 0.39 -31.49 -11.34
N GLU A 501 -0.24 -30.32 -11.52
CA GLU A 501 0.02 -29.35 -12.57
C GLU A 501 0.00 -27.93 -11.96
N ALA A 502 0.64 -26.96 -12.63
CA ALA A 502 0.70 -25.59 -12.14
C ALA A 502 -0.71 -24.96 -12.06
N ILE A 503 -1.07 -24.50 -10.86
CA ILE A 503 -2.41 -23.97 -10.54
C ILE A 503 -2.37 -22.57 -9.91
N VAL A 504 -1.19 -22.05 -9.54
CA VAL A 504 -1.05 -20.80 -8.78
C VAL A 504 -1.69 -19.59 -9.49
N TRP A 505 -1.59 -19.52 -10.82
CA TRP A 505 -2.22 -18.45 -11.61
C TRP A 505 -3.73 -18.40 -11.41
N TRP A 506 -4.36 -19.56 -11.25
CA TRP A 506 -5.78 -19.71 -11.02
C TRP A 506 -6.08 -19.36 -9.57
N SER A 507 -5.46 -20.04 -8.60
CA SER A 507 -5.83 -19.86 -7.19
C SER A 507 -5.59 -18.43 -6.70
N GLU A 508 -4.45 -17.80 -7.01
CA GLU A 508 -4.23 -16.40 -6.64
C GLU A 508 -5.02 -15.45 -7.54
N GLY A 509 -5.11 -15.74 -8.85
CA GLY A 509 -5.84 -14.89 -9.78
C GLY A 509 -7.35 -14.84 -9.54
N VAL A 510 -7.96 -15.96 -9.13
CA VAL A 510 -9.39 -16.05 -8.81
C VAL A 510 -9.68 -15.41 -7.45
N ALA A 511 -8.77 -15.52 -6.48
CA ALA A 511 -8.87 -14.79 -5.22
C ALA A 511 -8.85 -13.28 -5.46
N GLU A 512 -7.88 -12.78 -6.23
CA GLU A 512 -7.79 -11.38 -6.61
C GLU A 512 -9.00 -10.92 -7.45
N TYR A 513 -9.44 -11.74 -8.41
CA TYR A 513 -10.54 -11.37 -9.30
C TYR A 513 -11.89 -11.40 -8.60
N ILE A 514 -12.17 -12.37 -7.74
CA ILE A 514 -13.44 -12.39 -7.01
C ILE A 514 -13.47 -11.22 -6.02
N ALA A 515 -12.37 -10.95 -5.31
CA ALA A 515 -12.24 -9.83 -4.37
C ALA A 515 -12.38 -8.45 -5.04
N ASN A 516 -11.66 -8.20 -6.14
CA ASN A 516 -11.58 -6.88 -6.77
C ASN A 516 -12.48 -6.71 -8.01
N LEU A 517 -12.89 -7.80 -8.65
CA LEU A 517 -13.60 -7.84 -9.93
C LEU A 517 -12.91 -7.02 -11.01
N ASN A 518 -13.42 -5.83 -11.34
CA ASN A 518 -12.81 -4.97 -12.36
C ASN A 518 -12.00 -3.81 -11.74
N ASP A 519 -12.02 -3.68 -10.41
CA ASP A 519 -11.46 -2.56 -9.64
C ASP A 519 -10.07 -2.91 -9.09
N ASN A 520 -9.13 -3.22 -9.99
CA ASN A 520 -7.73 -3.46 -9.64
C ASN A 520 -6.81 -2.61 -10.52
N GLN A 521 -6.70 -1.32 -10.20
CA GLN A 521 -5.88 -0.38 -10.95
C GLN A 521 -4.38 -0.75 -10.90
N ALA A 522 -3.92 -1.30 -9.77
CA ALA A 522 -2.53 -1.72 -9.62
C ALA A 522 -2.14 -2.81 -10.65
N ALA A 523 -3.05 -3.74 -10.98
CA ALA A 523 -2.81 -4.70 -12.04
C ALA A 523 -2.78 -4.04 -13.44
N ILE A 524 -3.65 -3.07 -13.70
CA ILE A 524 -3.66 -2.33 -14.97
C ILE A 524 -2.36 -1.51 -15.14
N ASP A 525 -1.85 -0.91 -14.06
CA ASP A 525 -0.63 -0.11 -14.09
C ASP A 525 0.62 -0.95 -14.44
N THR A 526 0.66 -2.24 -14.04
CA THR A 526 1.77 -3.14 -14.43
C THR A 526 1.84 -3.44 -15.93
N ILE A 527 0.75 -3.22 -16.66
CA ILE A 527 0.78 -3.33 -18.13
C ILE A 527 1.64 -2.18 -18.71
N LYS A 528 1.69 -1.03 -18.04
CA LYS A 528 2.33 0.21 -18.51
C LYS A 528 3.80 0.36 -18.11
N ASP A 529 4.24 -0.31 -17.04
CA ASP A 529 5.61 -0.17 -16.51
C ASP A 529 6.66 -1.04 -17.23
N GLY A 530 6.22 -1.90 -18.15
CA GLY A 530 7.06 -2.80 -18.95
C GLY A 530 7.22 -4.22 -18.39
N SER A 531 6.62 -4.55 -17.24
CA SER A 531 6.61 -5.89 -16.63
C SER A 531 5.56 -6.82 -17.25
N THR A 532 5.61 -7.03 -18.56
CA THR A 532 4.59 -7.83 -19.28
C THR A 532 4.87 -9.33 -19.30
N TYR A 533 3.81 -10.16 -19.17
CA TYR A 533 3.90 -11.62 -19.22
C TYR A 533 2.94 -12.23 -20.26
N SER A 534 3.38 -13.31 -20.91
CA SER A 534 2.54 -14.11 -21.82
C SER A 534 1.59 -15.03 -21.06
N LEU A 535 0.49 -15.48 -21.67
CA LEU A 535 -0.39 -16.50 -21.07
C LEU A 535 0.39 -17.78 -20.73
N ALA A 536 1.32 -18.19 -21.60
CA ALA A 536 2.19 -19.33 -21.34
C ALA A 536 3.03 -19.17 -20.06
N GLN A 537 3.56 -17.96 -19.81
CA GLN A 537 4.26 -17.65 -18.57
C GLN A 537 3.27 -17.65 -17.40
N ILE A 538 2.16 -16.95 -17.50
CA ILE A 538 1.19 -16.85 -16.40
C ILE A 538 0.69 -18.24 -15.98
N PHE A 539 0.31 -19.11 -16.91
CA PHE A 539 -0.16 -20.47 -16.59
C PHE A 539 0.92 -21.40 -16.00
N ALA A 540 2.20 -21.13 -16.29
CA ALA A 540 3.32 -21.85 -15.72
C ALA A 540 3.78 -21.30 -14.35
N THR A 541 2.99 -20.40 -13.74
CA THR A 541 3.34 -19.76 -12.46
C THR A 541 3.39 -20.76 -11.32
N THR A 542 4.42 -20.64 -10.51
CA THR A 542 4.61 -21.36 -9.24
C THR A 542 5.14 -20.35 -8.22
N TYR A 543 5.14 -20.70 -6.94
CA TYR A 543 5.78 -19.86 -5.91
C TYR A 543 7.32 -19.90 -5.95
N ALA A 544 7.93 -20.73 -6.81
CA ALA A 544 9.38 -20.77 -6.96
C ALA A 544 9.90 -19.51 -7.68
N GLY A 545 10.90 -18.85 -7.09
CA GLY A 545 11.47 -17.62 -7.65
C GLY A 545 10.61 -16.36 -7.48
N PHE A 546 9.62 -16.42 -6.56
CA PHE A 546 8.65 -15.39 -6.17
C PHE A 546 8.65 -14.09 -6.99
N ASP A 547 7.64 -13.97 -7.86
CA ASP A 547 7.38 -12.82 -8.71
C ASP A 547 5.97 -12.31 -8.39
N GLN A 548 5.88 -11.29 -7.53
CA GLN A 548 4.61 -10.79 -7.00
C GLN A 548 3.67 -10.29 -8.10
N ASP A 549 4.22 -9.61 -9.11
CA ASP A 549 3.41 -9.09 -10.23
C ASP A 549 2.86 -10.23 -11.06
N ARG A 550 3.70 -11.21 -11.41
CA ARG A 550 3.24 -12.38 -12.17
C ARG A 550 2.18 -13.20 -11.42
N ILE A 551 2.38 -13.42 -10.12
CA ILE A 551 1.50 -14.25 -9.29
C ILE A 551 0.14 -13.59 -9.12
N TYR A 552 0.10 -12.36 -8.60
CA TYR A 552 -1.16 -11.74 -8.17
C TYR A 552 -1.78 -10.89 -9.28
N ARG A 553 -1.02 -9.94 -9.83
CA ARG A 553 -1.56 -8.95 -10.78
C ARG A 553 -1.82 -9.55 -12.16
N TRP A 554 -0.87 -10.30 -12.71
CA TRP A 554 -1.05 -10.96 -13.99
C TRP A 554 -1.89 -12.25 -13.89
N GLY A 555 -1.88 -12.92 -12.73
CA GLY A 555 -2.88 -13.95 -12.42
C GLY A 555 -4.30 -13.41 -12.48
N TYR A 556 -4.56 -12.28 -11.81
CA TYR A 556 -5.82 -11.54 -11.88
C TYR A 556 -6.19 -11.18 -13.33
N LEU A 557 -5.27 -10.60 -14.10
CA LEU A 557 -5.53 -10.21 -15.50
C LEU A 557 -5.90 -11.41 -16.37
N ALA A 558 -5.22 -12.54 -16.21
CA ALA A 558 -5.54 -13.77 -16.94
C ALA A 558 -6.92 -14.32 -16.54
N VAL A 559 -7.24 -14.39 -15.25
CA VAL A 559 -8.56 -14.84 -14.78
C VAL A 559 -9.66 -13.90 -15.29
N ARG A 560 -9.48 -12.58 -15.17
CA ARG A 560 -10.41 -11.59 -15.69
C ARG A 560 -10.62 -11.73 -17.19
N PHE A 561 -9.55 -11.88 -17.97
CA PHE A 561 -9.63 -12.11 -19.40
C PHE A 561 -10.47 -13.35 -19.73
N MET A 562 -10.25 -14.46 -19.03
CA MET A 562 -11.04 -15.67 -19.23
C MET A 562 -12.52 -15.46 -18.88
N PHE A 563 -12.83 -14.73 -17.80
CA PHE A 563 -14.22 -14.38 -17.47
C PHE A 563 -14.88 -13.46 -18.51
N GLU A 564 -14.16 -12.46 -19.01
CA GLU A 564 -14.72 -11.46 -19.95
C GLU A 564 -14.86 -12.00 -21.37
N ARG A 565 -13.90 -12.83 -21.83
CA ARG A 565 -13.82 -13.26 -23.24
C ARG A 565 -14.17 -14.74 -23.45
N HIS A 566 -13.91 -15.60 -22.46
CA HIS A 566 -13.88 -17.06 -22.62
C HIS A 566 -14.55 -17.82 -21.45
N ASN A 567 -15.66 -17.30 -20.92
CA ASN A 567 -16.29 -17.85 -19.72
C ASN A 567 -16.75 -19.31 -19.88
N ASP A 568 -17.20 -19.72 -21.07
CA ASP A 568 -17.59 -21.10 -21.36
C ASP A 568 -16.40 -22.07 -21.28
N GLU A 569 -15.23 -21.63 -21.75
CA GLU A 569 -13.98 -22.37 -21.64
C GLU A 569 -13.56 -22.48 -20.17
N LEU A 570 -13.70 -21.39 -19.40
CA LEU A 570 -13.43 -21.41 -17.96
C LEU A 570 -14.29 -22.45 -17.23
N ASN A 571 -15.58 -22.54 -17.56
CA ASN A 571 -16.47 -23.58 -17.03
C ASN A 571 -16.02 -25.00 -17.41
N ALA A 572 -15.47 -25.18 -18.61
CA ALA A 572 -14.89 -26.47 -19.02
C ALA A 572 -13.64 -26.82 -18.21
N MET A 573 -12.75 -25.84 -17.95
CA MET A 573 -11.60 -26.01 -17.06
C MET A 573 -12.04 -26.46 -15.66
N LEU A 574 -13.02 -25.77 -15.06
CA LEU A 574 -13.56 -26.10 -13.73
C LEU A 574 -14.14 -27.51 -13.66
N SER A 575 -14.71 -28.02 -14.77
CA SER A 575 -15.22 -29.40 -14.81
C SER A 575 -14.12 -30.45 -14.64
N HIS A 576 -12.87 -30.13 -14.99
CA HIS A 576 -11.71 -30.98 -14.77
C HIS A 576 -11.15 -30.82 -13.35
N THR A 577 -10.97 -29.60 -12.85
CA THR A 577 -10.36 -29.35 -11.53
C THR A 577 -11.23 -29.85 -10.38
N ARG A 578 -12.56 -29.73 -10.50
CA ARG A 578 -13.54 -30.22 -9.49
C ARG A 578 -13.55 -31.73 -9.29
N VAL A 579 -12.99 -32.48 -10.24
CA VAL A 579 -12.90 -33.96 -10.18
C VAL A 579 -11.46 -34.47 -10.15
N GLY A 580 -10.48 -33.57 -10.06
CA GLY A 580 -9.06 -33.92 -10.00
C GLY A 580 -8.47 -34.42 -11.33
N ASP A 581 -9.08 -34.09 -12.46
CA ASP A 581 -8.52 -34.40 -13.79
C ASP A 581 -7.49 -33.35 -14.22
N TRP A 582 -6.34 -33.35 -13.55
CA TRP A 582 -5.26 -32.40 -13.79
C TRP A 582 -4.64 -32.53 -15.20
N ALA A 583 -4.70 -33.73 -15.79
CA ALA A 583 -4.22 -33.96 -17.16
C ALA A 583 -5.14 -33.33 -18.21
N GLY A 584 -6.47 -33.44 -18.01
CA GLY A 584 -7.47 -32.73 -18.81
C GLY A 584 -7.31 -31.22 -18.70
N TYR A 585 -7.20 -30.70 -17.46
CA TYR A 585 -6.89 -29.30 -17.17
C TYR A 585 -5.66 -28.79 -17.96
N LYS A 586 -4.52 -29.49 -17.86
CA LYS A 586 -3.28 -29.09 -18.57
C LYS A 586 -3.45 -29.08 -20.08
N THR A 587 -4.18 -30.05 -20.62
CA THR A 587 -4.43 -30.16 -22.07
C THR A 587 -5.20 -28.93 -22.56
N LEU A 588 -6.21 -28.52 -21.79
CA LEU A 588 -7.05 -27.37 -22.08
C LEU A 588 -6.26 -26.04 -22.00
N LEU A 589 -5.45 -25.83 -20.96
CA LEU A 589 -4.57 -24.67 -20.85
C LEU A 589 -3.55 -24.59 -22.00
N THR A 590 -2.99 -25.72 -22.41
CA THR A 590 -2.08 -25.77 -23.58
C THR A 590 -2.81 -25.35 -24.86
N GLY A 591 -4.09 -25.70 -24.99
CA GLY A 591 -4.95 -25.23 -26.07
C GLY A 591 -5.13 -23.71 -26.03
N TRP A 592 -5.45 -23.15 -24.87
CA TRP A 592 -5.65 -21.71 -24.68
C TRP A 592 -4.43 -20.87 -25.02
N VAL A 593 -3.22 -21.30 -24.64
CA VAL A 593 -1.98 -20.59 -25.03
C VAL A 593 -1.87 -20.47 -26.55
N ASN A 594 -2.20 -21.53 -27.29
CA ASN A 594 -2.09 -21.48 -28.76
C ASN A 594 -3.20 -20.64 -29.41
N GLN A 595 -4.36 -20.52 -28.77
CA GLN A 595 -5.54 -19.87 -29.35
C GLN A 595 -5.68 -18.40 -28.94
N TYR A 596 -5.35 -18.06 -27.69
CA TYR A 596 -5.73 -16.80 -27.05
C TYR A 596 -4.56 -15.89 -26.67
N GLU A 597 -3.30 -16.32 -26.84
CA GLU A 597 -2.11 -15.51 -26.49
C GLU A 597 -2.12 -14.12 -27.16
N ASN A 598 -2.37 -14.07 -28.47
CA ASN A 598 -2.43 -12.81 -29.19
C ASN A 598 -3.65 -11.97 -28.76
N GLU A 599 -4.78 -12.61 -28.48
CA GLU A 599 -5.98 -11.90 -28.00
C GLU A 599 -5.75 -11.30 -26.61
N PHE A 600 -5.14 -12.05 -25.70
CA PHE A 600 -4.79 -11.57 -24.35
C PHE A 600 -3.84 -10.37 -24.40
N THR A 601 -2.83 -10.42 -25.28
CA THR A 601 -1.91 -9.29 -25.48
C THR A 601 -2.64 -8.04 -25.98
N VAL A 602 -3.55 -8.19 -26.95
CA VAL A 602 -4.35 -7.06 -27.46
C VAL A 602 -5.31 -6.55 -26.37
N TRP A 603 -6.00 -7.45 -25.68
CA TRP A 603 -6.95 -7.09 -24.62
C TRP A 603 -6.27 -6.33 -23.46
N THR A 604 -5.07 -6.76 -23.03
CA THR A 604 -4.30 -6.03 -22.00
C THR A 604 -3.88 -4.64 -22.47
N GLN A 605 -3.46 -4.50 -23.73
CA GLN A 605 -3.13 -3.19 -24.31
C GLN A 605 -4.35 -2.27 -24.42
N GLU A 606 -5.50 -2.81 -24.84
CA GLU A 606 -6.78 -2.08 -24.86
C GLU A 606 -7.19 -1.65 -23.44
N LEU A 607 -7.05 -2.56 -22.46
CA LEU A 607 -7.34 -2.28 -21.05
C LEU A 607 -6.44 -1.18 -20.46
N ALA A 608 -5.21 -1.07 -20.96
CA ALA A 608 -4.24 -0.04 -20.54
C ALA A 608 -4.30 1.26 -21.36
N GLY A 609 -5.05 1.31 -22.47
CA GLY A 609 -5.28 2.52 -23.26
C GLY A 609 -4.61 2.65 -24.65
N GLY A 610 -3.96 1.62 -25.21
CA GLY A 610 -3.37 1.66 -26.58
C GLY A 610 -1.95 2.26 -26.73
N THR A 611 -1.27 2.11 -27.89
CA THR A 611 0.20 2.26 -28.11
C THR A 611 0.73 3.63 -28.63
N ALA A 612 1.97 3.99 -28.22
CA ALA A 612 2.98 4.95 -28.75
C ALA A 612 2.64 6.46 -28.92
N ASN A 613 2.95 7.26 -27.89
CA ASN A 613 2.67 8.71 -27.76
C ASN A 613 3.05 9.58 -28.98
N ASP A 614 2.06 10.03 -29.74
CA ASP A 614 2.18 11.09 -30.73
C ASP A 614 2.08 12.47 -30.03
N ALA A 615 2.69 13.51 -30.60
CA ALA A 615 2.60 14.84 -29.99
C ALA A 615 1.21 15.47 -30.24
N PRO A 616 0.65 16.22 -29.28
CA PRO A 616 -0.69 16.77 -29.39
C PRO A 616 -0.76 17.86 -30.46
N VAL A 617 -1.91 17.99 -31.10
CA VAL A 617 -2.20 19.07 -32.05
C VAL A 617 -2.83 20.24 -31.31
N ALA A 618 -2.14 21.39 -31.29
CA ALA A 618 -2.61 22.62 -30.66
C ALA A 618 -3.46 23.45 -31.64
N VAL A 619 -4.69 23.81 -31.26
CA VAL A 619 -5.58 24.71 -32.02
C VAL A 619 -5.99 25.88 -31.13
N VAL A 620 -5.47 27.07 -31.43
CA VAL A 620 -5.61 28.28 -30.60
C VAL A 620 -6.80 29.17 -30.95
N ASN A 621 -7.62 28.80 -31.94
CA ASN A 621 -8.91 29.45 -32.33
C ASN A 621 -8.99 30.98 -32.35
N GLY A 622 -7.88 31.68 -32.60
CA GLY A 622 -7.87 33.11 -32.84
C GLY A 622 -7.87 33.47 -34.34
N PRO A 623 -7.84 34.77 -34.68
CA PRO A 623 -7.64 35.90 -33.76
C PRO A 623 -8.88 36.23 -32.92
N TYR A 624 -8.65 36.73 -31.72
CA TYR A 624 -9.65 37.10 -30.73
C TYR A 624 -9.94 38.60 -30.75
N GLN A 625 -11.16 38.98 -30.37
CA GLN A 625 -11.55 40.37 -30.15
C GLN A 625 -12.33 40.49 -28.86
N GLY A 626 -12.15 41.60 -28.14
CA GLY A 626 -12.74 41.79 -26.82
C GLY A 626 -12.81 43.25 -26.43
N LEU A 627 -13.37 43.50 -25.25
CA LEU A 627 -13.56 44.84 -24.72
C LEU A 627 -12.83 45.01 -23.38
N VAL A 628 -12.35 46.21 -23.07
CA VAL A 628 -11.63 46.49 -21.82
C VAL A 628 -12.50 46.13 -20.63
N ASN A 629 -11.91 45.43 -19.65
CA ASN A 629 -12.56 44.89 -18.46
C ASN A 629 -13.71 43.89 -18.71
N GLN A 630 -13.91 43.44 -19.95
CA GLN A 630 -14.83 42.35 -20.27
C GLN A 630 -14.09 41.04 -20.50
N ASP A 631 -14.82 39.96 -20.28
CA ASP A 631 -14.36 38.59 -20.45
C ASP A 631 -14.14 38.28 -21.92
N VAL A 632 -12.89 37.99 -22.30
CA VAL A 632 -12.54 37.41 -23.59
C VAL A 632 -12.42 35.90 -23.38
N GLN A 633 -13.27 35.14 -24.06
CA GLN A 633 -13.25 33.68 -24.02
C GLN A 633 -12.25 33.15 -25.03
N PHE A 634 -11.21 32.49 -24.54
CA PHE A 634 -10.23 31.80 -25.36
C PHE A 634 -10.65 30.34 -25.52
N SER A 635 -10.36 29.79 -26.70
CA SER A 635 -10.77 28.44 -27.04
C SER A 635 -9.60 27.63 -27.56
N SER A 636 -9.41 26.45 -26.96
CA SER A 636 -8.55 25.40 -27.50
C SER A 636 -9.34 24.38 -28.31
N GLN A 637 -10.62 24.64 -28.60
CA GLN A 637 -11.51 23.71 -29.29
C GLN A 637 -10.90 23.17 -30.59
N GLY A 638 -10.90 21.86 -30.76
CA GLY A 638 -10.24 21.19 -31.88
C GLY A 638 -8.76 20.92 -31.65
N SER A 639 -8.18 21.31 -30.51
CA SER A 639 -6.95 20.68 -30.03
C SER A 639 -7.28 19.26 -29.64
N TYR A 640 -6.45 18.32 -30.07
CA TYR A 640 -6.61 16.91 -29.75
C TYR A 640 -5.24 16.26 -29.72
N ASP A 641 -5.17 15.14 -29.04
CA ASP A 641 -4.01 14.27 -29.10
C ASP A 641 -4.36 13.04 -29.96
N PRO A 642 -3.54 12.65 -30.95
CA PRO A 642 -3.90 11.56 -31.86
C PRO A 642 -4.10 10.20 -31.18
N ASP A 643 -3.44 9.99 -30.04
CA ASP A 643 -3.37 8.70 -29.36
C ASP A 643 -3.53 8.78 -27.83
N GLY A 644 -3.90 9.96 -27.31
CA GLY A 644 -4.15 10.18 -25.90
C GLY A 644 -5.13 11.32 -25.63
N GLU A 645 -4.93 11.99 -24.49
CA GLU A 645 -5.69 13.17 -24.09
C GLU A 645 -4.73 14.31 -23.74
N ILE A 646 -5.18 15.54 -23.92
CA ILE A 646 -4.39 16.72 -23.51
C ILE A 646 -4.46 16.83 -21.98
N ALA A 647 -3.35 16.54 -21.30
CA ALA A 647 -3.24 16.61 -19.85
C ALA A 647 -3.16 18.04 -19.32
N THR A 648 -2.47 18.94 -20.03
CA THR A 648 -2.35 20.34 -19.59
C THR A 648 -2.40 21.34 -20.73
N TYR A 649 -2.91 22.52 -20.41
CA TYR A 649 -2.92 23.69 -21.27
C TYR A 649 -2.10 24.79 -20.59
N LEU A 650 -1.39 25.59 -21.36
CA LEU A 650 -0.74 26.81 -20.89
C LEU A 650 -0.99 27.93 -21.89
N TRP A 651 -1.80 28.89 -21.47
CA TRP A 651 -2.09 30.12 -22.21
C TRP A 651 -1.24 31.27 -21.70
N GLN A 652 -0.58 31.98 -22.61
CA GLN A 652 0.13 33.24 -22.34
C GLN A 652 -0.53 34.35 -23.15
N PHE A 653 -1.12 35.35 -22.49
CA PHE A 653 -2.03 36.30 -23.14
C PHE A 653 -1.36 37.53 -23.77
N GLY A 654 -0.03 37.67 -23.62
CA GLY A 654 0.76 38.76 -24.21
C GLY A 654 0.83 40.06 -23.38
N ASP A 655 0.14 40.12 -22.25
CA ASP A 655 0.15 41.25 -21.29
C ASP A 655 0.93 40.96 -19.99
N GLY A 656 1.61 39.80 -19.94
CA GLY A 656 2.36 39.31 -18.78
C GLY A 656 1.60 38.32 -17.89
N THR A 657 0.33 38.05 -18.17
CA THR A 657 -0.49 37.06 -17.43
C THR A 657 -0.60 35.72 -18.16
N HIS A 658 -0.99 34.65 -17.44
CA HIS A 658 -1.13 33.29 -17.97
C HIS A 658 -2.30 32.51 -17.33
N SER A 659 -2.73 31.41 -17.95
CA SER A 659 -3.74 30.48 -17.41
C SER A 659 -3.45 29.04 -17.81
N ASN A 660 -3.89 28.08 -16.97
CA ASN A 660 -3.77 26.64 -17.25
C ASN A 660 -5.11 25.98 -17.62
N SER A 661 -6.20 26.74 -17.73
CA SER A 661 -7.49 26.22 -18.17
C SER A 661 -7.51 25.96 -19.67
N ALA A 662 -8.24 24.95 -20.13
CA ALA A 662 -8.36 24.62 -21.56
C ALA A 662 -8.98 25.76 -22.38
N ASN A 663 -10.05 26.36 -21.87
CA ASN A 663 -10.78 27.47 -22.49
C ASN A 663 -10.87 28.64 -21.50
N PRO A 664 -9.76 29.35 -21.24
CA PRO A 664 -9.71 30.34 -20.19
C PRO A 664 -10.51 31.58 -20.59
N ILE A 665 -11.01 32.26 -19.56
CA ILE A 665 -11.55 33.60 -19.69
C ILE A 665 -10.49 34.57 -19.18
N HIS A 666 -10.15 35.56 -19.99
CA HIS A 666 -9.17 36.59 -19.61
C HIS A 666 -9.71 38.00 -19.86
N ARG A 667 -9.34 38.94 -18.99
CA ARG A 667 -9.75 40.34 -19.06
C ARG A 667 -8.54 41.23 -19.26
N TYR A 668 -8.57 42.01 -20.33
CA TYR A 668 -7.56 43.02 -20.58
C TYR A 668 -7.97 44.34 -19.96
N VAL A 669 -7.08 44.92 -19.16
CA VAL A 669 -7.30 46.19 -18.44
C VAL A 669 -6.99 47.43 -19.29
N SER A 670 -6.47 47.23 -20.49
CA SER A 670 -6.13 48.28 -21.45
C SER A 670 -6.43 47.82 -22.87
N GLY A 671 -6.93 48.73 -23.70
CA GLY A 671 -7.12 48.47 -25.13
C GLY A 671 -5.79 48.30 -25.86
N GLY A 672 -5.73 47.43 -26.85
CA GLY A 672 -4.50 47.11 -27.57
C GLY A 672 -4.53 45.79 -28.34
N ASN A 673 -3.44 45.49 -29.05
CA ASN A 673 -3.23 44.21 -29.73
C ASN A 673 -2.19 43.38 -28.96
N TYR A 674 -2.54 42.14 -28.64
CA TYR A 674 -1.71 41.21 -27.87
C TYR A 674 -1.44 39.93 -28.65
N THR A 675 -0.25 39.34 -28.47
CA THR A 675 0.08 38.01 -29.02
C THR A 675 -0.25 36.95 -27.96
N VAL A 676 -1.09 35.99 -28.32
CA VAL A 676 -1.57 34.93 -27.43
C VAL A 676 -0.95 33.60 -27.82
N ASN A 677 -0.29 32.92 -26.91
CA ASN A 677 0.37 31.64 -27.14
C ASN A 677 -0.33 30.53 -26.34
N LEU A 678 -0.66 29.42 -27.00
CA LEU A 678 -1.21 28.21 -26.40
C LEU A 678 -0.18 27.09 -26.52
N THR A 679 0.22 26.51 -25.39
CA THR A 679 0.96 25.24 -25.33
C THR A 679 0.04 24.16 -24.78
N VAL A 680 -0.06 23.02 -25.47
CA VAL A 680 -0.78 21.83 -25.01
C VAL A 680 0.22 20.71 -24.78
N THR A 681 0.05 19.98 -23.68
CA THR A 681 0.87 18.81 -23.33
C THR A 681 -0.05 17.61 -23.14
N ASP A 682 0.29 16.47 -23.73
CA ASP A 682 -0.47 15.23 -23.60
C ASP A 682 -0.24 14.52 -22.25
N ASN A 683 -0.99 13.46 -22.01
CA ASN A 683 -0.96 12.60 -20.82
C ASN A 683 0.29 11.72 -20.70
N ASN A 684 1.20 11.79 -21.67
CA ASN A 684 2.45 11.04 -21.75
C ASN A 684 3.68 11.95 -21.82
N GLY A 685 3.49 13.28 -21.75
CA GLY A 685 4.50 14.31 -21.56
C GLY A 685 5.03 15.03 -22.81
N LEU A 686 4.52 14.80 -24.03
CA LEU A 686 4.91 15.62 -25.21
C LEU A 686 4.04 16.86 -25.34
N SER A 687 4.57 17.90 -25.98
CA SER A 687 3.88 19.20 -26.05
C SER A 687 4.05 19.91 -27.40
N THR A 688 3.03 20.66 -27.80
CA THR A 688 3.01 21.51 -29.00
C THR A 688 2.54 22.92 -28.64
N ALA A 689 3.16 23.95 -29.24
CA ALA A 689 2.81 25.36 -29.03
C ALA A 689 2.38 26.06 -30.33
N VAL A 690 1.37 26.92 -30.25
CA VAL A 690 0.85 27.71 -31.38
C VAL A 690 0.38 29.10 -30.92
N ALA A 691 0.58 30.11 -31.76
CA ALA A 691 0.28 31.50 -31.43
C ALA A 691 -0.84 32.11 -32.30
N SER A 692 -1.57 33.07 -31.73
CA SER A 692 -2.57 33.92 -32.39
C SER A 692 -2.53 35.35 -31.84
N SER A 693 -3.49 36.21 -32.20
CA SER A 693 -3.58 37.59 -31.69
C SER A 693 -4.93 37.89 -31.04
N ALA A 694 -4.96 38.83 -30.09
CA ALA A 694 -6.17 39.37 -29.48
C ALA A 694 -6.23 40.91 -29.62
N THR A 695 -7.35 41.45 -30.10
CA THR A 695 -7.58 42.90 -30.26
C THR A 695 -8.64 43.40 -29.27
N ILE A 696 -8.28 44.32 -28.37
CA ILE A 696 -9.14 44.82 -27.30
C ILE A 696 -9.56 46.27 -27.52
N ILE A 697 -10.87 46.51 -27.54
CA ILE A 697 -11.56 47.79 -27.75
C ILE A 697 -12.16 48.25 -26.40
N GLU A 698 -12.60 49.48 -26.15
CA GLU A 698 -13.27 49.83 -24.86
C GLU A 698 -14.82 49.71 -24.98
N ASP A 699 -15.57 49.17 -23.98
CA ASP A 699 -17.04 49.01 -24.05
C ASP A 699 -17.86 49.10 -22.74
N SER A 700 -19.15 49.41 -22.85
CA SER A 700 -20.07 49.94 -21.83
C SER A 700 -21.44 49.22 -21.65
N THR A 701 -21.65 47.91 -21.94
CA THR A 701 -23.03 47.32 -22.01
C THR A 701 -23.34 45.82 -21.58
N SER A 702 -23.31 45.39 -20.29
CA SER A 702 -23.90 44.05 -19.88
C SER A 702 -24.74 44.02 -18.57
N GLU A 703 -25.74 43.13 -18.48
CA GLU A 703 -26.74 43.04 -17.39
C GLU A 703 -26.31 42.14 -16.19
N PRO A 704 -26.42 42.60 -14.93
CA PRO A 704 -25.92 41.88 -13.74
C PRO A 704 -26.85 40.80 -13.10
N MET A 705 -26.28 39.72 -12.54
CA MET A 705 -27.01 38.62 -11.83
C MET A 705 -27.11 38.84 -10.29
N LEU A 706 -28.20 38.35 -9.68
CA LEU A 706 -28.49 38.36 -8.23
C LEU A 706 -28.13 37.02 -7.56
N ILE A 707 -27.81 37.04 -6.27
CA ILE A 707 -27.40 35.86 -5.47
C ILE A 707 -28.37 35.70 -4.28
N LYS A 708 -28.77 34.46 -3.96
CA LYS A 708 -29.73 34.15 -2.89
C LYS A 708 -29.29 34.77 -1.57
N GLY A 709 -30.18 35.52 -0.91
CA GLY A 709 -29.93 36.10 0.41
C GLY A 709 -28.90 37.23 0.44
N LYS A 710 -28.32 37.64 -0.71
CA LYS A 710 -27.32 38.72 -0.79
C LYS A 710 -27.90 39.98 -1.45
N PRO A 711 -28.02 41.10 -0.71
CA PRO A 711 -28.52 42.34 -1.29
C PRO A 711 -27.52 42.97 -2.26
N ARG A 712 -28.03 43.51 -3.37
CA ARG A 712 -27.28 44.30 -4.35
C ARG A 712 -27.70 45.76 -4.28
N ILE A 713 -26.74 46.68 -4.17
CA ILE A 713 -27.02 48.12 -4.15
C ILE A 713 -27.18 48.63 -5.57
N ILE A 714 -28.27 49.35 -5.83
CA ILE A 714 -28.68 49.85 -7.15
C ILE A 714 -29.13 51.31 -7.08
N SER A 715 -28.86 52.05 -8.16
CA SER A 715 -29.23 53.46 -8.34
C SER A 715 -29.58 53.67 -9.81
N ALA A 716 -30.59 54.49 -10.11
CA ALA A 716 -30.97 54.83 -11.48
C ALA A 716 -31.67 56.19 -11.56
N GLU A 717 -31.61 56.83 -12.72
CA GLU A 717 -32.30 58.09 -13.00
C GLU A 717 -33.81 57.88 -13.23
N GLN A 718 -34.57 58.97 -13.29
CA GLN A 718 -36.00 58.90 -13.57
C GLN A 718 -36.25 58.25 -14.95
N ASP A 719 -37.20 57.31 -14.98
CA ASP A 719 -37.60 56.47 -16.11
C ASP A 719 -36.54 55.49 -16.64
N GLU A 720 -35.38 55.41 -15.98
CA GLU A 720 -34.34 54.44 -16.34
C GLU A 720 -34.75 53.02 -15.95
N LEU A 721 -34.52 52.06 -16.86
CA LEU A 721 -34.79 50.64 -16.68
C LEU A 721 -33.49 49.88 -16.45
N SER A 722 -33.33 49.29 -15.28
CA SER A 722 -32.23 48.38 -14.96
C SER A 722 -32.72 46.93 -14.95
N HIS A 723 -31.89 46.01 -15.42
CA HIS A 723 -32.25 44.61 -15.58
C HIS A 723 -31.27 43.70 -14.83
N PHE A 724 -31.82 42.67 -14.19
CA PHE A 724 -31.10 41.66 -13.41
C PHE A 724 -31.69 40.27 -13.64
N THR A 725 -30.95 39.24 -13.21
CA THR A 725 -31.37 37.83 -13.33
C THR A 725 -31.16 37.05 -12.04
N PHE A 726 -31.95 35.99 -11.79
CA PHE A 726 -31.91 35.12 -10.60
C PHE A 726 -32.36 33.69 -10.94
N GLU A 727 -31.72 32.65 -10.39
CA GLU A 727 -32.04 31.22 -10.66
C GLU A 727 -32.74 30.55 -9.46
N VAL A 728 -33.74 29.70 -9.71
CA VAL A 728 -34.53 29.00 -8.68
C VAL A 728 -34.50 27.48 -8.88
N PRO A 729 -34.17 26.66 -7.86
CA PRO A 729 -34.07 25.20 -7.98
C PRO A 729 -35.42 24.48 -7.86
N HIS A 730 -35.45 23.20 -8.26
CA HIS A 730 -36.64 22.36 -8.17
C HIS A 730 -37.06 22.11 -6.70
N GLY A 731 -38.37 22.17 -6.45
CA GLY A 731 -38.94 21.94 -5.10
C GLY A 731 -38.78 23.12 -4.13
N ALA A 732 -38.20 24.24 -4.57
CA ALA A 732 -38.18 25.47 -3.79
C ALA A 732 -39.61 25.99 -3.55
N THR A 733 -39.83 26.60 -2.40
CA THR A 733 -41.09 27.25 -2.01
C THR A 733 -40.82 28.68 -1.56
N ASN A 734 -41.82 29.55 -1.63
CA ASN A 734 -41.76 30.93 -1.12
C ASN A 734 -40.59 31.76 -1.67
N LEU A 735 -40.50 31.94 -3.00
CA LEU A 735 -39.56 32.87 -3.63
C LEU A 735 -39.97 34.31 -3.32
N THR A 736 -39.02 35.11 -2.84
CA THR A 736 -39.21 36.54 -2.56
C THR A 736 -38.15 37.38 -3.27
N ILE A 737 -38.57 38.42 -3.99
CA ILE A 737 -37.70 39.46 -4.54
C ILE A 737 -38.14 40.80 -3.98
N SER A 738 -37.25 41.50 -3.28
CA SER A 738 -37.59 42.72 -2.56
C SER A 738 -36.57 43.83 -2.80
N THR A 739 -37.06 45.06 -2.89
CA THR A 739 -36.27 46.28 -2.78
C THR A 739 -36.51 46.95 -1.43
N GLY A 740 -35.53 47.70 -0.95
CA GLY A 740 -35.67 48.51 0.26
C GLY A 740 -34.44 49.38 0.50
N GLN A 741 -34.47 50.19 1.56
CA GLN A 741 -33.42 51.19 1.87
C GLN A 741 -33.26 52.26 0.76
N GLY A 742 -32.26 53.13 0.90
CA GLY A 742 -31.96 54.18 -0.10
C GLY A 742 -32.94 55.36 -0.11
N THR A 743 -32.83 56.21 -1.14
CA THR A 743 -33.72 57.36 -1.40
C THR A 743 -34.35 57.25 -2.79
N GLY A 744 -35.49 57.92 -3.03
CA GLY A 744 -36.20 57.89 -4.32
C GLY A 744 -37.43 56.98 -4.35
N ASP A 745 -37.77 56.48 -5.54
CA ASP A 745 -38.95 55.66 -5.80
C ASP A 745 -38.66 54.63 -6.90
N VAL A 746 -38.48 53.36 -6.52
CA VAL A 746 -38.20 52.25 -7.45
C VAL A 746 -39.42 51.36 -7.62
N ASP A 747 -39.80 51.11 -8.87
CA ASP A 747 -40.77 50.09 -9.24
C ASP A 747 -40.04 48.78 -9.61
N LEU A 748 -40.56 47.64 -9.17
CA LEU A 748 -40.05 46.28 -9.34
C LEU A 748 -40.98 45.46 -10.25
N TYR A 749 -40.38 44.75 -11.20
CA TYR A 749 -41.07 43.83 -12.09
C TYR A 749 -40.29 42.52 -12.14
N VAL A 750 -40.99 41.39 -11.99
CA VAL A 750 -40.40 40.05 -12.00
C VAL A 750 -41.13 39.18 -13.00
N ARG A 751 -40.39 38.36 -13.75
CA ARG A 751 -40.95 37.39 -14.70
C ARG A 751 -40.06 36.17 -14.88
N PHE A 752 -40.68 35.00 -14.98
CA PHE A 752 -40.03 33.72 -15.24
C PHE A 752 -39.77 33.52 -16.74
N GLY A 753 -38.58 33.02 -17.08
CA GLY A 753 -38.18 32.59 -18.42
C GLY A 753 -37.99 33.72 -19.46
N SER A 754 -38.35 34.97 -19.16
CA SER A 754 -38.24 36.10 -20.09
C SER A 754 -38.20 37.46 -19.36
N LYS A 755 -37.66 38.50 -20.02
CA LYS A 755 -37.55 39.84 -19.43
C LYS A 755 -38.94 40.46 -19.17
N PRO A 756 -39.18 41.04 -17.99
CA PRO A 756 -40.40 41.81 -17.76
C PRO A 756 -40.42 43.06 -18.66
N THR A 757 -41.61 43.51 -19.00
CA THR A 757 -41.83 44.85 -19.57
C THR A 757 -42.86 45.60 -18.71
N LEU A 758 -43.09 46.88 -18.99
CA LEU A 758 -44.10 47.67 -18.27
C LEU A 758 -45.53 47.12 -18.40
N THR A 759 -45.78 46.25 -19.38
CA THR A 759 -47.11 45.65 -19.64
C THR A 759 -47.14 44.14 -19.45
N GLU A 760 -46.01 43.50 -19.16
CA GLU A 760 -45.86 42.06 -19.29
C GLU A 760 -44.90 41.52 -18.21
N TYR A 761 -45.47 41.08 -17.09
CA TYR A 761 -44.77 40.67 -15.86
C TYR A 761 -45.57 39.60 -15.11
N ASP A 762 -44.89 38.79 -14.29
CA ASP A 762 -45.54 37.83 -13.40
C ASP A 762 -45.86 38.45 -12.05
N CYS A 763 -45.03 39.39 -11.60
CA CYS A 763 -45.25 40.15 -10.38
C CYS A 763 -44.75 41.59 -10.51
N ARG A 764 -45.60 42.53 -10.05
CA ARG A 764 -45.32 43.96 -9.90
C ARG A 764 -46.12 44.49 -8.70
N PRO A 765 -45.48 44.94 -7.62
CA PRO A 765 -46.18 45.60 -6.52
C PRO A 765 -46.60 47.03 -6.91
N TYR A 766 -47.65 47.56 -6.24
CA TYR A 766 -48.15 48.92 -6.43
C TYR A 766 -47.89 49.73 -5.16
N GLN A 767 -46.63 49.94 -4.81
CA GLN A 767 -46.24 50.72 -3.63
C GLN A 767 -45.48 51.98 -4.08
N GLY A 768 -45.57 53.05 -3.28
CA GLY A 768 -44.79 54.26 -3.52
C GLY A 768 -43.57 54.27 -2.61
N GLY A 769 -42.41 54.59 -3.16
CA GLY A 769 -41.12 54.58 -2.46
C GLY A 769 -40.35 53.27 -2.65
N ASN A 770 -39.21 53.14 -1.99
CA ASN A 770 -38.25 52.08 -2.34
C ASN A 770 -38.54 50.68 -1.80
N ALA A 771 -39.59 50.51 -0.99
CA ALA A 771 -39.89 49.25 -0.32
C ALA A 771 -40.91 48.45 -1.12
N GLU A 772 -40.42 47.66 -2.07
CA GLU A 772 -41.26 46.82 -2.91
C GLU A 772 -40.95 45.34 -2.72
N GLN A 773 -41.95 44.47 -2.89
CA GLN A 773 -41.76 43.03 -2.72
C GLN A 773 -42.69 42.23 -3.64
N CYS A 774 -42.09 41.24 -4.28
CA CYS A 774 -42.74 40.19 -5.03
C CYS A 774 -42.58 38.86 -4.29
N GLU A 775 -43.68 38.16 -4.05
CA GLU A 775 -43.70 36.84 -3.41
C GLU A 775 -44.39 35.83 -4.33
N ILE A 776 -43.71 34.71 -4.57
CA ILE A 776 -44.18 33.61 -5.41
C ILE A 776 -44.11 32.34 -4.56
N ALA A 777 -45.25 31.92 -4.00
CA ALA A 777 -45.34 30.81 -3.05
C ALA A 777 -44.91 29.45 -3.64
N ALA A 778 -45.19 29.23 -4.93
CA ALA A 778 -44.81 28.02 -5.67
C ALA A 778 -44.02 28.42 -6.93
N PRO A 779 -42.71 28.75 -6.79
CA PRO A 779 -41.90 29.16 -7.93
C PRO A 779 -41.63 27.98 -8.88
N GLN A 780 -41.50 28.29 -10.17
CA GLN A 780 -41.05 27.32 -11.17
C GLN A 780 -39.53 27.22 -11.11
N ALA A 781 -38.99 26.03 -11.33
CA ALA A 781 -37.55 25.85 -11.42
C ALA A 781 -37.01 26.52 -12.70
N GLY A 782 -35.96 27.33 -12.57
CA GLY A 782 -35.28 28.01 -13.68
C GLY A 782 -35.14 29.52 -13.48
N LYS A 783 -34.88 30.22 -14.58
CA LYS A 783 -34.44 31.62 -14.59
C LYS A 783 -35.57 32.62 -14.43
N TYR A 784 -35.42 33.52 -13.47
CA TYR A 784 -36.23 34.71 -13.28
C TYR A 784 -35.46 35.96 -13.71
N TYR A 785 -36.16 36.86 -14.40
CA TYR A 785 -35.68 38.17 -14.79
C TYR A 785 -36.35 39.23 -13.91
N VAL A 786 -35.54 40.18 -13.45
CA VAL A 786 -35.95 41.26 -12.56
C VAL A 786 -35.65 42.58 -13.27
N MET A 787 -36.65 43.43 -13.43
CA MET A 787 -36.50 44.78 -13.95
C MET A 787 -36.86 45.78 -12.86
N THR A 788 -36.01 46.79 -12.67
CA THR A 788 -36.33 47.94 -11.83
C THR A 788 -36.47 49.19 -12.67
N ARG A 789 -37.46 50.03 -12.35
CA ARG A 789 -37.68 51.33 -13.00
C ARG A 789 -37.61 52.44 -11.96
N GLY A 790 -36.88 53.52 -12.24
CA GLY A 790 -36.94 54.72 -11.40
C GLY A 790 -38.21 55.51 -11.68
N TYR A 791 -39.30 55.29 -10.93
CA TYR A 791 -40.49 56.15 -11.05
C TYR A 791 -40.14 57.60 -10.72
N ASN A 792 -39.28 57.78 -9.71
CA ASN A 792 -38.40 58.92 -9.54
C ASN A 792 -36.94 58.42 -9.50
N ARG A 793 -35.97 59.31 -9.72
CA ARG A 793 -34.55 59.00 -9.48
C ARG A 793 -34.36 58.36 -8.10
N TYR A 794 -33.71 57.20 -8.06
CA TYR A 794 -33.39 56.50 -6.81
C TYR A 794 -31.90 56.22 -6.67
N ALA A 795 -31.44 56.20 -5.42
CA ALA A 795 -30.04 55.93 -5.09
C ALA A 795 -29.90 55.06 -3.85
N ASP A 796 -28.90 54.19 -3.89
CA ASP A 796 -28.48 53.29 -2.81
C ASP A 796 -29.59 52.33 -2.32
N VAL A 797 -30.45 51.90 -3.24
CA VAL A 797 -31.53 50.94 -2.95
C VAL A 797 -30.97 49.52 -2.95
N SER A 798 -31.36 48.72 -1.97
CA SER A 798 -30.97 47.32 -1.84
C SER A 798 -31.98 46.41 -2.53
N LEU A 799 -31.56 45.67 -3.56
CA LEU A 799 -32.31 44.62 -4.25
C LEU A 799 -31.88 43.23 -3.77
N LEU A 800 -32.81 42.43 -3.24
CA LEU A 800 -32.58 41.12 -2.64
C LEU A 800 -33.51 40.07 -3.24
N ALA A 801 -33.01 38.85 -3.47
CA ALA A 801 -33.81 37.69 -3.88
C ALA A 801 -33.54 36.49 -2.95
N ASP A 802 -34.57 35.74 -2.56
CA ASP A 802 -34.48 34.60 -1.62
C ASP A 802 -35.59 33.53 -1.83
N TYR A 803 -35.43 32.32 -1.28
CA TYR A 803 -36.44 31.22 -1.30
C TYR A 803 -36.20 30.17 -0.18
N VAL A 804 -37.19 29.30 0.08
CA VAL A 804 -37.13 28.17 1.03
C VAL A 804 -36.89 26.83 0.28
N PRO A 805 -35.86 26.04 0.64
CA PRO A 805 -35.57 24.73 0.00
C PRO A 805 -36.49 23.59 0.51
N ALA A 806 -36.56 22.47 -0.21
CA ALA A 806 -37.35 21.28 0.16
C ALA A 806 -36.72 20.47 1.32
N LEU A 807 -37.53 19.69 2.07
CA LEU A 807 -37.10 18.80 3.16
C LEU A 807 -36.68 17.40 2.65
N SER A 808 -35.54 16.87 3.10
CA SER A 808 -35.02 15.55 2.74
C SER A 808 -35.66 14.39 3.54
N ARG A 809 -35.73 13.19 2.93
CA ARG A 809 -36.25 11.93 3.52
C ARG A 809 -35.14 10.94 3.94
N LEU A 810 -33.87 11.29 3.79
CA LEU A 810 -32.74 10.41 4.14
C LEU A 810 -32.53 10.32 5.67
N PRO A 811 -31.96 9.23 6.20
CA PRO A 811 -31.45 9.20 7.58
C PRO A 811 -30.15 10.00 7.71
N ASP A 812 -29.87 10.61 8.87
CA ASP A 812 -28.62 11.34 9.13
C ASP A 812 -27.53 10.36 9.61
N SER A 813 -26.90 9.66 8.67
CA SER A 813 -25.89 8.62 8.96
C SER A 813 -24.66 9.17 9.68
N CYS A 814 -24.35 10.45 9.50
CA CYS A 814 -23.20 11.10 10.12
C CYS A 814 -23.30 11.25 11.65
N GLN A 815 -24.45 10.98 12.26
CA GLN A 815 -24.57 10.89 13.73
C GLN A 815 -24.17 9.54 14.30
N THR A 816 -24.09 8.50 13.48
CA THR A 816 -23.94 7.10 13.95
C THR A 816 -22.81 6.33 13.27
N GLN A 817 -22.19 6.89 12.23
CA GLN A 817 -21.15 6.24 11.43
C GLN A 817 -19.91 7.13 11.27
N GLY A 818 -18.76 6.53 11.00
CA GLY A 818 -17.55 7.23 10.55
C GLY A 818 -17.69 7.74 9.11
N VAL A 819 -16.85 8.71 8.73
CA VAL A 819 -16.85 9.28 7.37
C VAL A 819 -16.15 8.35 6.36
N VAL A 820 -16.62 8.35 5.11
CA VAL A 820 -16.00 7.64 3.98
C VAL A 820 -15.63 8.62 2.86
N THR A 821 -14.52 8.35 2.18
CA THR A 821 -14.00 9.13 1.04
C THR A 821 -14.09 8.37 -0.28
N ASP A 822 -14.24 7.06 -0.20
CA ASP A 822 -14.29 6.13 -1.31
C ASP A 822 -14.92 4.80 -0.85
N GLY A 823 -15.08 3.86 -1.76
CA GLY A 823 -15.52 2.49 -1.45
C GLY A 823 -16.81 2.09 -2.16
N ARG A 824 -17.39 0.96 -1.77
CA ARG A 824 -18.57 0.40 -2.44
C ARG A 824 -19.85 0.84 -1.73
N LEU A 825 -20.83 1.34 -2.49
CA LEU A 825 -22.16 1.66 -1.98
C LEU A 825 -23.11 0.48 -2.21
N LEU A 826 -23.81 0.08 -1.15
CA LEU A 826 -24.82 -0.97 -1.18
C LEU A 826 -26.22 -0.36 -1.19
N SER A 827 -27.12 -0.98 -1.97
CA SER A 827 -28.52 -0.55 -2.05
C SER A 827 -29.20 -0.57 -0.68
N GLY A 828 -29.86 0.53 -0.34
CA GLY A 828 -30.54 0.72 0.94
C GLY A 828 -29.63 1.20 2.07
N GLN A 829 -28.31 1.15 1.93
CA GLN A 829 -27.36 1.61 2.94
C GLN A 829 -27.04 3.10 2.76
N ALA A 830 -27.12 3.85 3.86
CA ALA A 830 -26.77 5.26 3.91
C ALA A 830 -25.40 5.42 4.58
N VAL A 831 -24.48 6.13 3.91
CA VAL A 831 -23.09 6.34 4.36
C VAL A 831 -22.83 7.82 4.67
N CYS A 832 -21.94 8.10 5.62
CA CYS A 832 -21.52 9.46 5.95
C CYS A 832 -20.31 9.89 5.10
N LEU A 833 -20.42 11.00 4.38
CA LEU A 833 -19.36 11.52 3.51
C LEU A 833 -18.33 12.35 4.29
N ALA A 834 -17.06 12.19 3.91
CA ALA A 834 -15.94 13.00 4.42
C ALA A 834 -15.88 14.39 3.78
N ASN A 835 -15.09 15.28 4.39
CA ASN A 835 -14.80 16.61 3.86
C ASN A 835 -13.57 16.56 2.92
N GLN A 836 -13.67 15.81 1.83
CA GLN A 836 -12.64 15.65 0.81
C GLN A 836 -13.28 15.75 -0.59
N THR A 837 -12.53 16.24 -1.57
CA THR A 837 -12.97 16.25 -2.98
C THR A 837 -11.80 15.93 -3.91
N PRO A 838 -12.00 15.10 -4.95
CA PRO A 838 -13.17 14.25 -5.19
C PRO A 838 -13.21 13.01 -4.27
N MET A 839 -14.40 12.46 -4.07
CA MET A 839 -14.65 11.15 -3.44
C MET A 839 -15.18 10.17 -4.49
N TRP A 840 -14.86 8.89 -4.37
CA TRP A 840 -15.05 7.89 -5.44
C TRP A 840 -15.75 6.63 -4.95
N PHE A 841 -16.95 6.36 -5.46
CA PHE A 841 -17.74 5.22 -5.03
C PHE A 841 -18.14 4.28 -6.17
N SER A 842 -18.06 2.98 -5.94
CA SER A 842 -18.54 1.95 -6.88
C SER A 842 -19.86 1.34 -6.41
N MET A 843 -20.69 0.87 -7.34
CA MET A 843 -22.03 0.34 -7.09
C MET A 843 -22.26 -0.88 -7.96
N GLU A 844 -22.82 -1.93 -7.39
CA GLU A 844 -22.95 -3.21 -8.07
C GLU A 844 -24.36 -3.50 -8.59
N ASN A 845 -24.46 -4.50 -9.48
CA ASN A 845 -25.71 -5.02 -10.01
C ASN A 845 -26.58 -3.97 -10.72
N MET A 846 -25.95 -2.99 -11.37
CA MET A 846 -26.63 -1.87 -12.02
C MET A 846 -27.50 -2.32 -13.19
N SER A 847 -26.98 -3.21 -14.05
CA SER A 847 -27.73 -3.78 -15.18
C SER A 847 -28.91 -4.68 -14.78
N GLY A 848 -28.94 -5.16 -13.54
CA GLY A 848 -30.05 -5.93 -12.98
C GLY A 848 -31.22 -5.08 -12.47
N GLN A 849 -31.11 -3.75 -12.45
CA GLN A 849 -32.13 -2.87 -11.88
C GLN A 849 -32.95 -2.15 -12.95
N ASN A 850 -34.26 -2.07 -12.73
CA ASN A 850 -35.14 -1.27 -13.58
C ASN A 850 -34.98 0.23 -13.29
N GLN A 851 -34.72 0.58 -12.04
CA GLN A 851 -34.53 1.96 -11.59
C GLN A 851 -33.50 2.04 -10.47
N ILE A 852 -32.61 3.02 -10.54
CA ILE A 852 -31.63 3.33 -9.50
C ILE A 852 -31.78 4.80 -9.12
N ARG A 853 -31.78 5.08 -7.81
CA ARG A 853 -31.74 6.44 -7.26
C ARG A 853 -30.51 6.60 -6.38
N ILE A 854 -29.73 7.64 -6.65
CA ILE A 854 -28.58 8.06 -5.85
C ILE A 854 -28.93 9.43 -5.27
N GLU A 855 -28.88 9.59 -3.96
CA GLU A 855 -29.32 10.82 -3.29
C GLU A 855 -28.39 11.19 -2.14
N THR A 856 -28.17 12.50 -1.96
CA THR A 856 -27.49 13.07 -0.81
C THR A 856 -28.38 14.02 -0.03
N ALA A 857 -28.11 14.17 1.27
CA ALA A 857 -28.72 15.19 2.12
C ALA A 857 -27.87 15.48 3.36
N TYR A 858 -28.30 16.46 4.15
CA TYR A 858 -27.63 16.91 5.38
C TYR A 858 -26.23 17.47 5.16
N GLY A 859 -25.68 18.08 6.21
CA GLY A 859 -24.37 18.70 6.20
C GLY A 859 -24.39 20.18 5.83
N THR A 860 -23.22 20.74 5.57
CA THR A 860 -23.03 22.11 5.08
C THR A 860 -22.10 22.12 3.86
N GLY A 861 -22.13 23.18 3.04
CA GLY A 861 -21.34 23.25 1.80
C GLY A 861 -22.13 22.89 0.54
N ASP A 862 -21.40 22.71 -0.56
CA ASP A 862 -21.93 22.43 -1.90
C ASP A 862 -21.41 21.06 -2.34
N LEU A 863 -22.27 20.19 -2.88
CA LEU A 863 -21.91 18.87 -3.40
C LEU A 863 -22.37 18.74 -4.85
N SER A 864 -21.61 17.98 -5.63
CA SER A 864 -22.03 17.56 -6.97
C SER A 864 -21.77 16.07 -7.15
N LEU A 865 -22.69 15.41 -7.85
CA LEU A 865 -22.63 13.99 -8.18
C LEU A 865 -22.43 13.83 -9.68
N GLU A 866 -21.50 12.96 -10.08
CA GLU A 866 -21.27 12.53 -11.46
C GLU A 866 -21.27 11.01 -11.50
N TYR A 867 -22.03 10.42 -12.41
CA TYR A 867 -22.20 8.98 -12.53
C TYR A 867 -21.79 8.47 -13.92
N SER A 868 -21.20 7.29 -13.99
CA SER A 868 -20.93 6.55 -15.23
C SER A 868 -21.10 5.03 -15.04
N ASN A 869 -21.62 4.34 -16.06
CA ASN A 869 -21.72 2.87 -16.12
C ASN A 869 -20.52 2.26 -16.88
N SER A 870 -19.59 3.10 -17.38
CA SER A 870 -18.50 2.71 -18.28
C SER A 870 -17.11 2.83 -17.65
N GLY A 871 -17.00 3.24 -16.38
CA GLY A 871 -15.75 3.45 -15.64
C GLY A 871 -15.84 4.63 -14.67
N TRP A 872 -14.76 5.00 -13.99
CA TRP A 872 -14.75 6.16 -13.10
C TRP A 872 -15.15 7.45 -13.84
N PRO A 873 -16.05 8.30 -13.28
CA PRO A 873 -16.51 9.51 -13.97
C PRO A 873 -15.38 10.49 -14.30
N THR A 874 -15.20 10.75 -15.59
CA THR A 874 -14.37 11.78 -16.22
C THR A 874 -15.27 12.77 -16.96
N ASP A 875 -14.73 13.88 -17.46
CA ASP A 875 -15.52 14.88 -18.19
C ASP A 875 -16.16 14.32 -19.49
N THR A 876 -15.74 13.14 -19.95
CA THR A 876 -16.15 12.53 -21.23
C THR A 876 -17.07 11.31 -21.09
N ASN A 877 -17.14 10.69 -19.90
CA ASN A 877 -17.92 9.46 -19.69
C ASN A 877 -19.07 9.61 -18.66
N VAL A 878 -19.38 10.84 -18.21
CA VAL A 878 -20.51 11.09 -17.30
C VAL A 878 -21.84 10.83 -18.01
N GLU A 879 -22.57 9.81 -17.54
CA GLU A 879 -23.90 9.46 -18.01
C GLU A 879 -25.01 10.23 -17.28
N ALA A 880 -24.78 10.61 -16.02
CA ALA A 880 -25.72 11.43 -15.26
C ALA A 880 -25.03 12.34 -14.23
N ARG A 881 -25.62 13.49 -13.96
CA ARG A 881 -25.08 14.50 -13.05
C ARG A 881 -26.19 15.13 -12.20
N SER A 882 -25.86 15.46 -10.96
CA SER A 882 -26.62 16.40 -10.12
C SER A 882 -25.66 17.44 -9.57
N ASN A 883 -26.00 18.73 -9.67
CA ASN A 883 -25.19 19.86 -9.21
C ASN A 883 -26.05 21.00 -8.63
N ASN A 884 -27.03 20.65 -7.81
CA ASN A 884 -27.85 21.66 -7.14
C ASN A 884 -26.99 22.46 -6.16
N THR A 885 -27.40 23.70 -5.88
CA THR A 885 -26.73 24.48 -4.83
C THR A 885 -27.06 23.89 -3.46
N GLY A 886 -26.04 23.47 -2.71
CA GLY A 886 -26.14 22.83 -1.41
C GLY A 886 -25.71 21.36 -1.46
N ASN A 887 -26.26 20.54 -0.57
CA ASN A 887 -25.89 19.12 -0.44
C ASN A 887 -27.03 18.15 -0.73
N ASN A 888 -28.12 18.66 -1.32
CA ASN A 888 -29.26 17.84 -1.72
C ASN A 888 -29.15 17.53 -3.22
N GLU A 889 -28.36 16.51 -3.52
CA GLU A 889 -28.18 15.99 -4.87
C GLU A 889 -29.04 14.76 -5.09
N CYS A 890 -29.53 14.57 -6.31
CA CYS A 890 -30.32 13.40 -6.66
C CYS A 890 -30.13 13.01 -8.14
N ILE A 891 -29.76 11.76 -8.40
CA ILE A 891 -29.64 11.17 -9.73
C ILE A 891 -30.62 9.99 -9.84
N SER A 892 -31.43 9.98 -10.90
CA SER A 892 -32.29 8.86 -11.33
C SER A 892 -31.69 8.18 -12.56
N LEU A 893 -31.45 6.87 -12.51
CA LEU A 893 -30.94 6.07 -13.62
C LEU A 893 -31.89 4.92 -13.95
N SER A 894 -31.85 4.46 -15.19
CA SER A 894 -32.55 3.25 -15.66
C SER A 894 -31.80 2.64 -16.85
N GLY A 895 -32.04 1.37 -17.16
CA GLY A 895 -31.54 0.73 -18.39
C GLY A 895 -30.02 0.65 -18.50
N GLN A 896 -29.32 0.42 -17.38
CA GLN A 896 -27.87 0.31 -17.33
C GLN A 896 -27.41 -0.97 -18.03
N SER A 897 -26.30 -0.91 -18.77
CA SER A 897 -25.81 -2.03 -19.58
C SER A 897 -24.74 -2.85 -18.87
N GLN A 898 -23.97 -2.23 -17.98
CA GLN A 898 -22.89 -2.86 -17.22
C GLN A 898 -23.35 -3.19 -15.81
N TYR A 899 -22.76 -4.25 -15.23
CA TYR A 899 -23.00 -4.63 -13.83
C TYR A 899 -22.55 -3.54 -12.86
N TRP A 900 -21.51 -2.79 -13.22
CA TRP A 900 -20.86 -1.79 -12.37
C TRP A 900 -21.27 -0.37 -12.70
N GLY A 901 -21.48 0.42 -11.66
CA GLY A 901 -21.67 1.85 -11.74
C GLY A 901 -20.64 2.58 -10.88
N TYR A 902 -20.21 3.75 -11.33
CA TYR A 902 -19.17 4.52 -10.69
C TYR A 902 -19.67 5.94 -10.44
N LEU A 903 -19.48 6.42 -9.23
CA LEU A 903 -19.95 7.71 -8.75
C LEU A 903 -18.77 8.53 -8.26
N LYS A 904 -18.68 9.76 -8.75
CA LYS A 904 -17.76 10.77 -8.27
C LYS A 904 -18.57 11.83 -7.53
N VAL A 905 -18.16 12.11 -6.31
CA VAL A 905 -18.73 13.17 -5.48
C VAL A 905 -17.70 14.28 -5.38
N SER A 906 -18.00 15.44 -5.94
CA SER A 906 -17.12 16.60 -5.93
C SER A 906 -17.67 17.70 -5.02
N SER A 907 -16.78 18.63 -4.64
CA SER A 907 -16.95 19.82 -3.78
C SER A 907 -17.05 19.57 -2.25
N ALA A 908 -16.82 20.65 -1.48
CA ALA A 908 -16.58 20.58 -0.02
C ALA A 908 -17.90 20.59 0.76
N GLY A 909 -18.52 19.41 0.89
CA GLY A 909 -19.61 19.16 1.83
C GLY A 909 -19.10 18.57 3.15
N VAL A 910 -19.51 19.10 4.30
CA VAL A 910 -19.20 18.52 5.63
C VAL A 910 -20.44 17.85 6.20
N GLY A 911 -20.35 16.55 6.50
CA GLY A 911 -21.40 15.83 7.24
C GLY A 911 -22.64 15.51 6.42
N SER A 912 -22.46 15.22 5.13
CA SER A 912 -23.56 14.82 4.23
C SER A 912 -23.72 13.31 4.20
N THR A 913 -24.96 12.86 4.16
CA THR A 913 -25.31 11.45 3.95
C THR A 913 -25.49 11.18 2.46
N LEU A 914 -24.95 10.04 1.98
CA LEU A 914 -25.15 9.50 0.63
C LEU A 914 -25.88 8.16 0.73
N LYS A 915 -26.87 7.93 -0.13
CA LYS A 915 -27.60 6.67 -0.21
C LYS A 915 -27.91 6.30 -1.66
N ILE A 916 -27.81 5.01 -1.97
CA ILE A 916 -28.31 4.41 -3.20
C ILE A 916 -29.50 3.49 -2.91
N THR A 917 -30.50 3.48 -3.79
CA THR A 917 -31.68 2.60 -3.72
C THR A 917 -32.05 2.04 -5.09
N TYR A 918 -32.52 0.80 -5.12
CA TYR A 918 -32.91 0.09 -6.34
C TYR A 918 -34.42 -0.17 -6.36
N ASN A 919 -35.07 0.16 -7.46
CA ASN A 919 -36.49 -0.09 -7.72
C ASN A 919 -37.46 0.53 -6.68
N GLU A 920 -37.06 1.64 -6.04
CA GLU A 920 -37.84 2.37 -5.03
C GLU A 920 -38.29 3.77 -5.51
N GLY A 921 -38.47 3.96 -6.82
CA GLY A 921 -38.81 5.25 -7.41
C GLY A 921 -37.58 6.12 -7.74
N GLY A 922 -37.80 7.19 -8.50
CA GLY A 922 -36.76 8.15 -8.87
C GLY A 922 -36.73 9.35 -7.92
N CYS A 923 -35.74 10.22 -8.12
CA CYS A 923 -35.96 11.67 -8.05
C CYS A 923 -37.13 12.02 -9.00
#